data_AF-A0A3S1A274-F1
#
_entry.id   AF-A0A3S1A274-F1
#
_cell.length_a   1.000
_cell.length_b   1.000
_cell.length_c   1.000
_cell.angle_alpha   90.00
_cell.angle_beta   90.00
_cell.angle_gamma   90.00
#
_symmetry.space_group_name_H-M   'P 1'
#
loop_
_entity.id
_entity.type
_entity.pdbx_description
1 polymer ?
#
loop_
_entity_poly.entity_id
_entity_poly.type
_entity_poly.pdbx_seq_one_letter_code
_entity_poly.pdbx_strand_id
1 'polypeptide(L)'
;MVEVYAEKCPNYSTVTHWVRKFKSGFLSVMDEPREGRPTSVVTEKNVSTVEGLVKQDRRITVKQLASETRISVGSVEKILHDHLNLNKVSARWVPRLLTADQKKERADCCKHLLRLEANDDLFFQKIVTMDETWINQFNPEPKNSSMQWKRPSSTTPKKAKVTQSNGKVMLSCFWDCEDIIMTDYMEKGKTITGEYYSGLLKRLRSELVRRRRGKLRNGVLLLHDNAPAHRARQAVETADQCGYEILPHPPYSPDLAPSDFCLFPNLKKSIKGRRFEDIEDAISAVEEWFQAQNDTFYSQGLLKVKDRWQKCVRIQLPLVDSATQTDVVCVPGADFSTSVLLHPYAYREIPLAVHSSTPDTDSSSAPNISFKSNTTMPSQNGYPADNKKLSSLPPKSDGTSDNVIFSVVEGKRRKKEPMSALSTYLVALRPWSFPGSITPVALGACLAYKFQGIFDVYILVTTILTALSVHAAGNLVNTYFDFVRGVDNKKSDDRTLVDSLLTPNDVVRLGALLYVAGCCGFAVLTVISPARMEHLALIYFCGLSSSFLYTGGLGLKYIGMGDILIVLTFGPLTVVFSHLSQTGHLSLVPLYYAVPLALNAEAILHANNARDVDSDRQAGAVTLAILLGQGGSYCLFCFLLFAPFFMFVTVGVHYCAWMLVPAASILPAFGLEKDFRRGQLTHLPQGVARLNLLLGLLYTLGLCLADAQSLPSMTRLGSSL
;
A
#
# COMPACT_ATOMS: atom_id res chain seq x y z
N MET A 1 76.74 24.70 43.80
CA MET A 1 76.00 23.93 42.77
C MET A 1 76.95 23.31 41.75
N VAL A 2 77.88 24.06 41.15
CA VAL A 2 78.86 23.50 40.18
C VAL A 2 79.74 22.41 40.80
N GLU A 3 80.22 22.58 42.03
CA GLU A 3 80.98 21.52 42.75
C GLU A 3 80.18 20.22 42.98
N VAL A 4 78.86 20.29 43.04
CA VAL A 4 78.00 19.13 43.38
C VAL A 4 77.38 18.48 42.14
N TYR A 5 77.03 19.28 41.12
CA TYR A 5 76.28 18.83 39.95
C TYR A 5 77.07 18.89 38.63
N ALA A 6 78.30 19.41 38.65
CA ALA A 6 79.20 19.52 37.51
C ALA A 6 78.48 20.01 36.23
N GLU A 7 78.54 19.23 35.14
CA GLU A 7 77.97 19.57 33.83
C GLU A 7 76.44 19.64 33.79
N LYS A 8 75.75 19.09 34.80
CA LYS A 8 74.28 19.16 34.92
C LYS A 8 73.82 20.36 35.74
N CYS A 9 74.74 21.24 36.14
CA CYS A 9 74.39 22.47 36.83
C CYS A 9 73.57 23.39 35.89
N PRO A 10 72.42 23.93 36.34
CA PRO A 10 71.71 24.96 35.58
C PRO A 10 72.63 26.15 35.31
N ASN A 11 72.45 26.78 34.14
CA ASN A 11 73.26 27.94 33.80
C ASN A 11 73.05 29.08 34.82
N TYR A 12 74.07 29.95 34.94
CA TYR A 12 74.04 31.03 35.94
C TYR A 12 72.81 31.92 35.80
N SER A 13 72.35 32.19 34.57
CA SER A 13 71.16 33.01 34.29
C SER A 13 69.86 32.39 34.79
N THR A 14 69.69 31.07 34.69
CA THR A 14 68.53 30.35 35.25
C THR A 14 68.56 30.43 36.77
N VAL A 15 69.72 30.26 37.39
CA VAL A 15 69.86 30.39 38.86
C VAL A 15 69.54 31.81 39.31
N THR A 16 70.06 32.84 38.62
CA THR A 16 69.75 34.24 38.97
C THR A 16 68.29 34.59 38.73
N HIS A 17 67.65 34.07 37.68
CA HIS A 17 66.22 34.24 37.42
C HIS A 17 65.38 33.68 38.58
N TRP A 18 65.65 32.45 39.01
CA TRP A 18 64.94 31.81 40.12
C TRP A 18 65.19 32.50 41.46
N VAL A 19 66.43 32.92 41.75
CA VAL A 19 66.73 33.73 42.95
C VAL A 19 65.93 35.03 42.95
N ARG A 20 65.79 35.70 41.79
CA ARG A 20 64.99 36.92 41.68
C ARG A 20 63.49 36.63 41.88
N LYS A 21 62.95 35.53 41.31
CA LYS A 21 61.57 35.08 41.56
C LYS A 21 61.30 34.79 43.04
N PHE A 22 62.18 34.04 43.72
CA PHE A 22 62.04 33.76 45.15
C PHE A 22 62.12 35.03 46.01
N LYS A 23 63.04 35.95 45.70
CA LYS A 23 63.13 37.24 46.41
C LYS A 23 61.90 38.12 46.21
N SER A 24 61.17 37.97 45.10
CA SER A 24 59.89 38.65 44.86
C SER A 24 58.68 38.00 45.54
N GLY A 25 58.89 36.96 46.37
CA GLY A 25 57.83 36.27 47.11
C GLY A 25 57.18 35.10 46.35
N PHE A 26 57.67 34.74 45.16
CA PHE A 26 57.15 33.62 44.40
C PHE A 26 57.75 32.30 44.89
N LEU A 27 56.98 31.46 45.57
CA LEU A 27 57.45 30.23 46.24
C LEU A 27 57.21 28.93 45.44
N SER A 28 56.53 28.99 44.30
CA SER A 28 56.25 27.80 43.47
C SER A 28 57.43 27.46 42.57
N VAL A 29 57.82 26.19 42.55
CA VAL A 29 58.84 25.63 41.63
C VAL A 29 58.23 24.93 40.41
N MET A 30 56.90 24.92 40.30
CA MET A 30 56.20 24.34 39.13
C MET A 30 56.18 25.34 37.97
N ASP A 31 56.31 24.82 36.75
CA ASP A 31 56.12 25.59 35.52
C ASP A 31 54.71 26.22 35.51
N GLU A 32 54.62 27.50 35.16
CA GLU A 32 53.34 28.16 34.91
C GLU A 32 52.66 27.57 33.65
N PRO A 33 51.31 27.60 33.56
CA PRO A 33 50.59 27.10 32.40
C PRO A 33 51.08 27.82 31.13
N ARG A 34 51.61 27.06 30.17
CA ARG A 34 52.07 27.61 28.88
C ARG A 34 50.85 27.87 27.99
N GLU A 35 50.69 29.08 27.48
CA GLU A 35 49.69 29.39 26.45
C GLU A 35 50.10 28.75 25.11
N GLY A 36 49.58 27.55 24.85
CA GLY A 36 49.70 26.84 23.58
C GLY A 36 48.38 26.78 22.80
N ARG A 37 48.48 26.56 21.48
CA ARG A 37 47.36 26.36 20.53
C ARG A 37 46.26 25.42 21.10
N PRO A 38 44.96 25.74 20.99
CA PRO A 38 43.91 24.93 21.59
C PRO A 38 43.95 23.49 21.06
N THR A 39 44.12 22.55 21.97
CA THR A 39 44.26 21.09 21.73
C THR A 39 42.96 20.41 21.33
N SER A 40 41.83 21.12 21.35
CA SER A 40 40.50 20.58 21.10
C SER A 40 39.83 21.29 19.93
N VAL A 41 39.54 20.54 18.87
CA VAL A 41 38.65 20.96 17.76
C VAL A 41 37.20 21.12 18.25
N VAL A 42 36.88 20.63 19.46
CA VAL A 42 35.58 20.81 20.13
C VAL A 42 35.59 22.14 20.88
N THR A 43 35.26 23.21 20.18
CA THR A 43 35.02 24.56 20.72
C THR A 43 33.52 24.79 20.91
N GLU A 44 33.11 25.70 21.79
CA GLU A 44 31.69 26.07 21.98
C GLU A 44 31.02 26.47 20.66
N LYS A 45 31.75 27.18 19.79
CA LYS A 45 31.29 27.54 18.45
C LYS A 45 30.95 26.30 17.61
N ASN A 46 31.82 25.28 17.62
CA ASN A 46 31.58 24.05 16.87
C ASN A 46 30.44 23.23 17.48
N VAL A 47 30.32 23.19 18.80
CA VAL A 47 29.19 22.54 19.50
C VAL A 47 27.87 23.19 19.09
N SER A 48 27.78 24.52 19.16
CA SER A 48 26.58 25.27 18.78
C SER A 48 26.24 25.12 17.29
N THR A 49 27.26 25.10 16.41
CA THR A 49 27.06 24.88 14.97
C THR A 49 26.51 23.49 14.69
N VAL A 50 27.08 22.44 15.31
CA VAL A 50 26.58 21.06 15.19
C VAL A 50 25.15 20.96 15.74
N GLU A 51 24.85 21.59 16.88
CA GLU A 51 23.51 21.60 17.46
C GLU A 51 22.48 22.26 16.52
N GLY A 52 22.83 23.40 15.93
CA GLY A 52 21.99 24.11 14.97
C GLY A 52 21.66 23.26 13.74
N LEU A 53 22.67 22.62 13.15
CA LEU A 53 22.50 21.72 11.99
C LEU A 53 21.62 20.51 12.33
N VAL A 54 21.79 19.92 13.51
CA VAL A 54 20.92 18.81 13.97
C VAL A 54 19.49 19.26 14.24
N LYS A 55 19.29 20.47 14.78
CA LYS A 55 17.94 21.03 14.97
C LYS A 55 17.24 21.28 13.64
N GLN A 56 17.98 21.71 12.62
CA GLN A 56 17.46 21.93 11.27
C GLN A 56 17.14 20.61 10.55
N ASP A 57 18.03 19.62 10.62
CA ASP A 57 17.82 18.27 10.10
C ASP A 57 18.21 17.20 11.12
N ARG A 58 17.20 16.60 11.76
CA ARG A 58 17.38 15.52 12.74
C ARG A 58 17.94 14.22 12.14
N ARG A 59 18.01 14.10 10.80
CA ARG A 59 18.52 12.92 10.09
C ARG A 59 19.93 13.09 9.54
N ILE A 60 20.53 14.27 9.68
CA ILE A 60 21.87 14.58 9.18
C ILE A 60 22.90 13.53 9.64
N THR A 61 23.76 13.09 8.72
CA THR A 61 24.78 12.09 9.04
C THR A 61 25.99 12.75 9.70
N VAL A 62 26.71 11.99 10.54
CA VAL A 62 27.97 12.44 11.16
C VAL A 62 28.98 12.91 10.08
N LYS A 63 29.01 12.24 8.91
CA LYS A 63 29.87 12.64 7.79
C LYS A 63 29.47 13.97 7.17
N GLN A 64 28.17 14.23 7.02
CA GLN A 64 27.66 15.52 6.51
C GLN A 64 27.94 16.64 7.51
N LEU A 65 27.66 16.41 8.79
CA LEU A 65 28.03 17.32 9.87
C LEU A 65 29.53 17.65 9.81
N ALA A 66 30.39 16.63 9.70
CA ALA A 66 31.83 16.81 9.58
C ALA A 66 32.24 17.65 8.35
N SER A 67 31.58 17.44 7.20
CA SER A 67 31.84 18.23 5.99
C SER A 67 31.37 19.69 6.11
N GLU A 68 30.20 19.93 6.72
CA GLU A 68 29.61 21.26 6.87
C GLU A 68 30.35 22.09 7.92
N THR A 69 30.75 21.45 9.02
CA THR A 69 31.46 22.09 10.13
C THR A 69 32.98 22.09 9.95
N ARG A 70 33.49 21.38 8.93
CA ARG A 70 34.93 21.20 8.64
C ARG A 70 35.74 20.64 9.82
N ILE A 71 35.10 19.84 10.68
CA ILE A 71 35.76 19.13 11.78
C ILE A 71 35.77 17.63 11.50
N SER A 72 36.67 16.89 12.15
CA SER A 72 36.79 15.45 11.92
C SER A 72 35.53 14.70 12.37
N VAL A 73 35.21 13.60 11.68
CA VAL A 73 34.06 12.72 12.00
C VAL A 73 34.06 12.33 13.49
N GLY A 74 35.22 11.93 14.03
CA GLY A 74 35.33 11.57 15.46
C GLY A 74 35.08 12.74 16.42
N SER A 75 35.41 13.98 16.03
CA SER A 75 35.09 15.17 16.85
C SER A 75 33.60 15.47 16.83
N VAL A 76 32.93 15.28 15.69
CA VAL A 76 31.46 15.39 15.59
C VAL A 76 30.78 14.33 16.45
N GLU A 77 31.24 13.07 16.42
CA GLU A 77 30.69 12.01 17.27
C GLU A 77 30.82 12.36 18.76
N LYS A 78 31.99 12.87 19.17
CA LYS A 78 32.22 13.35 20.53
C LYS A 78 31.27 14.49 20.90
N ILE A 79 31.08 15.46 20.01
CA ILE A 79 30.14 16.57 20.24
C ILE A 79 28.71 16.04 20.41
N LEU A 80 28.25 15.17 19.52
CA LEU A 80 26.88 14.63 19.57
C LEU A 80 26.62 13.84 20.86
N HIS A 81 27.55 12.97 21.27
CA HIS A 81 27.35 12.10 22.42
C HIS A 81 27.71 12.75 23.76
N ASP A 82 28.87 13.39 23.85
CA ASP A 82 29.42 13.84 25.14
C ASP A 82 29.01 15.27 25.50
N HIS A 83 28.71 16.11 24.50
CA HIS A 83 28.38 17.53 24.73
C HIS A 83 26.90 17.84 24.51
N LEU A 84 26.24 17.18 23.55
CA LEU A 84 24.82 17.37 23.26
C LEU A 84 23.92 16.26 23.83
N ASN A 85 24.49 15.19 24.39
CA ASN A 85 23.76 14.04 24.95
C ASN A 85 22.74 13.42 23.97
N LEU A 86 23.04 13.43 22.67
CA LEU A 86 22.17 12.91 21.63
C LEU A 86 22.46 11.44 21.34
N ASN A 87 21.37 10.67 21.22
CA ASN A 87 21.43 9.28 20.78
C ASN A 87 20.71 9.12 19.44
N LYS A 88 21.36 8.42 18.50
CA LYS A 88 20.74 8.11 17.21
C LYS A 88 19.83 6.89 17.35
N VAL A 89 18.52 7.13 17.36
CA VAL A 89 17.48 6.10 17.41
C VAL A 89 16.79 5.93 16.07
N SER A 90 16.31 4.72 15.78
CA SER A 90 15.44 4.49 14.62
C SER A 90 14.00 4.86 14.95
N ALA A 91 13.29 5.42 13.97
CA ALA A 91 11.86 5.67 14.11
C ALA A 91 11.10 4.35 14.28
N ARG A 92 10.10 4.34 15.16
CA ARG A 92 9.21 3.18 15.35
C ARG A 92 8.22 3.10 14.19
N TRP A 93 8.05 1.90 13.64
CA TRP A 93 6.94 1.62 12.71
C TRP A 93 5.60 1.78 13.43
N VAL A 94 4.76 2.67 12.90
CA VAL A 94 3.39 2.87 13.36
C VAL A 94 2.42 2.37 12.27
N PRO A 95 1.30 1.73 12.63
CA PRO A 95 0.35 1.18 11.65
C PRO A 95 -0.16 2.20 10.63
N ARG A 96 -0.33 3.46 11.06
CA ARG A 96 -0.75 4.58 10.20
C ARG A 96 -0.34 5.92 10.82
N LEU A 97 -0.07 6.92 9.99
CA LEU A 97 0.00 8.31 10.44
C LEU A 97 -1.43 8.85 10.57
N LEU A 98 -1.85 9.11 11.80
CA LEU A 98 -3.21 9.57 12.10
C LEU A 98 -3.37 11.07 11.81
N THR A 99 -4.50 11.45 11.19
CA THR A 99 -4.90 12.85 11.03
C THR A 99 -5.26 13.48 12.38
N ALA A 100 -5.34 14.82 12.44
CA ALA A 100 -5.77 15.51 13.65
C ALA A 100 -7.17 15.07 14.11
N ASP A 101 -8.10 14.91 13.16
CA ASP A 101 -9.47 14.45 13.45
C ASP A 101 -9.48 13.01 13.97
N GLN A 102 -8.70 12.11 13.38
CA GLN A 102 -8.59 10.72 13.86
C GLN A 102 -7.99 10.65 15.27
N LYS A 103 -7.03 11.53 15.59
CA LYS A 103 -6.50 11.65 16.95
C LYS A 103 -7.57 12.15 17.92
N LYS A 104 -8.35 13.15 17.54
CA LYS A 104 -9.44 13.66 18.37
C LYS A 104 -10.53 12.62 18.61
N GLU A 105 -10.96 11.92 17.55
CA GLU A 105 -11.94 10.83 17.63
C GLU A 105 -11.47 9.71 18.58
N ARG A 106 -10.19 9.33 18.49
CA ARG A 106 -9.56 8.40 19.44
C ARG A 106 -9.59 8.91 20.88
N ALA A 107 -9.26 10.18 21.12
CA ALA A 107 -9.28 10.78 22.45
C ALA A 107 -10.70 10.75 23.04
N ASP A 108 -11.68 11.18 22.25
CA ASP A 108 -13.06 11.33 22.69
C ASP A 108 -13.72 9.96 22.94
N CYS A 109 -13.42 8.97 22.09
CA CYS A 109 -13.81 7.57 22.33
C CYS A 109 -13.20 7.03 23.64
N CYS A 110 -11.89 7.22 23.86
CA CYS A 110 -11.25 6.80 25.11
C CYS A 110 -11.80 7.51 26.35
N LYS A 111 -12.13 8.81 26.26
CA LYS A 111 -12.79 9.54 27.37
C LYS A 111 -14.17 8.94 27.67
N HIS A 112 -14.94 8.60 26.64
CA HIS A 112 -16.24 7.98 26.83
C HIS A 112 -16.11 6.59 27.48
N LEU A 113 -15.21 5.74 27.01
CA LEU A 113 -14.94 4.42 27.60
C LEU A 113 -14.47 4.52 29.06
N LEU A 114 -13.62 5.49 29.40
CA LEU A 114 -13.19 5.74 30.78
C LEU A 114 -14.35 6.20 31.69
N ARG A 115 -15.35 6.90 31.15
CA ARG A 115 -16.56 7.27 31.91
C ARG A 115 -17.46 6.06 32.14
N LEU A 116 -17.62 5.19 31.15
CA LEU A 116 -18.38 3.95 31.31
C LEU A 116 -17.74 3.05 32.37
N GLU A 117 -16.41 2.90 32.31
CA GLU A 117 -15.65 2.11 33.29
C GLU A 117 -15.74 2.69 34.71
N ALA A 118 -15.67 4.01 34.86
CA ALA A 118 -15.80 4.66 36.17
C ALA A 118 -17.18 4.51 36.83
N ASN A 119 -18.22 4.19 36.04
CA ASN A 119 -19.60 4.05 36.51
C ASN A 119 -20.00 2.59 36.79
N ASP A 120 -19.13 1.62 36.54
CA ASP A 120 -19.43 0.18 36.65
C ASP A 120 -18.25 -0.60 37.21
N ASP A 121 -18.30 -0.95 38.49
CA ASP A 121 -17.25 -1.72 39.17
C ASP A 121 -17.01 -3.11 38.55
N LEU A 122 -17.98 -3.63 37.81
CA LEU A 122 -17.90 -4.92 37.12
C LEU A 122 -17.56 -4.78 35.63
N PHE A 123 -17.24 -3.57 35.15
CA PHE A 123 -17.05 -3.27 33.73
C PHE A 123 -16.11 -4.25 33.03
N PHE A 124 -14.90 -4.46 33.55
CA PHE A 124 -13.93 -5.40 32.94
C PHE A 124 -14.36 -6.87 33.03
N GLN A 125 -15.19 -7.25 34.01
CA GLN A 125 -15.72 -8.62 34.10
C GLN A 125 -16.81 -8.89 33.05
N LYS A 126 -17.52 -7.85 32.63
CA LYS A 126 -18.54 -7.91 31.58
C LYS A 126 -17.95 -7.94 30.17
N ILE A 127 -16.70 -7.52 29.99
CA ILE A 127 -16.04 -7.51 28.69
C ILE A 127 -15.85 -8.93 28.15
N VAL A 128 -16.21 -9.10 26.88
CA VAL A 128 -15.74 -10.17 26.01
C VAL A 128 -15.09 -9.48 24.82
N THR A 129 -13.83 -9.79 24.55
CA THR A 129 -13.10 -9.21 23.43
C THR A 129 -12.85 -10.24 22.34
N MET A 130 -12.82 -9.79 21.10
CA MET A 130 -12.57 -10.61 19.91
C MET A 130 -11.66 -9.87 18.96
N ASP A 131 -10.74 -10.63 18.37
CA ASP A 131 -10.02 -10.23 17.17
C ASP A 131 -9.54 -11.47 16.40
N GLU A 132 -9.06 -11.25 15.18
CA GLU A 132 -8.57 -12.30 14.30
C GLU A 132 -7.09 -12.18 13.97
N THR A 133 -6.41 -13.32 13.91
CA THR A 133 -4.99 -13.35 13.54
C THR A 133 -4.66 -14.51 12.61
N TRP A 134 -3.72 -14.26 11.69
CA TRP A 134 -3.12 -15.33 10.90
C TRP A 134 -2.10 -16.12 11.73
N ILE A 135 -2.28 -17.44 11.76
CA ILE A 135 -1.31 -18.42 12.24
C ILE A 135 -0.67 -19.08 11.01
N ASN A 136 0.66 -19.22 11.04
CA ASN A 136 1.42 -19.74 9.90
C ASN A 136 2.15 -21.01 10.32
N GLN A 137 2.28 -21.97 9.42
CA GLN A 137 3.09 -23.19 9.65
C GLN A 137 4.55 -22.87 9.97
N PHE A 138 5.07 -21.76 9.44
CA PHE A 138 6.38 -21.26 9.79
C PHE A 138 6.42 -19.74 9.74
N ASN A 139 6.78 -19.13 10.88
CA ASN A 139 7.06 -17.70 10.97
C ASN A 139 8.55 -17.48 11.33
N PRO A 140 9.37 -16.97 10.40
CA PRO A 140 10.80 -16.81 10.62
C PRO A 140 11.10 -15.78 11.70
N GLU A 141 12.15 -16.05 12.47
CA GLU A 141 12.66 -15.07 13.41
C GLU A 141 13.31 -13.88 12.69
N PRO A 142 13.11 -12.65 13.19
CA PRO A 142 13.78 -11.47 12.65
C PRO A 142 15.30 -11.57 12.84
N LYS A 143 16.04 -10.76 12.06
CA LYS A 143 17.51 -10.75 12.08
C LYS A 143 18.10 -10.38 13.45
N ASN A 144 17.42 -9.52 14.22
CA ASN A 144 17.89 -9.13 15.54
C ASN A 144 17.81 -10.27 16.57
N SER A 145 16.91 -11.24 16.40
CA SER A 145 16.87 -12.46 17.23
C SER A 145 18.10 -13.35 17.06
N SER A 146 18.92 -13.17 16.01
CA SER A 146 20.20 -13.87 15.83
C SER A 146 21.41 -13.02 16.20
N MET A 147 21.24 -11.96 16.99
CA MET A 147 22.37 -11.19 17.50
C MET A 147 23.16 -12.03 18.50
N GLN A 148 24.46 -12.16 18.27
CA GLN A 148 25.38 -12.89 19.15
C GLN A 148 26.66 -12.09 19.36
N TRP A 149 27.21 -12.17 20.57
CA TRP A 149 28.52 -11.62 20.89
C TRP A 149 29.60 -12.43 20.17
N LYS A 150 30.53 -11.76 19.48
CA LYS A 150 31.60 -12.42 18.72
C LYS A 150 32.96 -11.78 19.03
N ARG A 151 34.04 -12.57 18.96
CA ARG A 151 35.42 -12.06 19.03
C ARG A 151 35.80 -11.33 17.72
N PRO A 152 36.69 -10.33 17.71
CA PRO A 152 37.06 -9.59 16.49
C PRO A 152 37.54 -10.50 15.35
N SER A 153 38.30 -11.55 15.67
CA SER A 153 38.85 -12.53 14.73
C SER A 153 37.85 -13.56 14.20
N SER A 154 36.64 -13.63 14.75
CA SER A 154 35.62 -14.62 14.34
C SER A 154 34.81 -14.14 13.14
N THR A 155 34.39 -15.07 12.29
CA THR A 155 33.54 -14.77 11.13
C THR A 155 32.16 -14.30 11.59
N THR A 156 31.54 -13.41 10.80
CA THR A 156 30.19 -12.95 11.09
C THR A 156 29.20 -14.07 10.79
N PRO A 157 28.29 -14.42 11.73
CA PRO A 157 27.27 -15.44 11.51
C PRO A 157 26.39 -15.06 10.31
N LYS A 158 26.18 -16.04 9.42
CA LYS A 158 25.32 -15.88 8.25
C LYS A 158 23.94 -16.46 8.58
N LYS A 159 22.91 -15.61 8.63
CA LYS A 159 21.50 -16.03 8.70
C LYS A 159 20.92 -15.99 7.29
N ALA A 160 20.51 -17.14 6.78
CA ALA A 160 19.77 -17.21 5.52
C ALA A 160 18.44 -16.47 5.67
N LYS A 161 18.03 -15.71 4.65
CA LYS A 161 16.70 -15.09 4.63
C LYS A 161 15.68 -16.18 4.34
N VAL A 162 14.95 -16.61 5.36
CA VAL A 162 13.90 -17.61 5.22
C VAL A 162 12.56 -16.89 5.03
N THR A 163 11.79 -17.32 4.04
CA THR A 163 10.43 -16.83 3.80
C THR A 163 9.44 -17.53 4.72
N GLN A 164 8.38 -16.80 5.09
CA GLN A 164 7.22 -17.33 5.78
C GLN A 164 6.52 -18.37 4.90
N SER A 165 5.96 -19.43 5.50
CA SER A 165 5.31 -20.50 4.75
C SER A 165 4.00 -20.03 4.09
N ASN A 166 3.60 -20.73 3.02
CA ASN A 166 2.31 -20.51 2.34
C ASN A 166 1.11 -21.11 3.10
N GLY A 167 1.35 -22.07 3.99
CA GLY A 167 0.32 -22.65 4.85
C GLY A 167 0.01 -21.72 6.02
N LYS A 168 -1.21 -21.18 6.03
CA LYS A 168 -1.73 -20.32 7.08
C LYS A 168 -3.22 -20.55 7.32
N VAL A 169 -3.65 -20.32 8.54
CA VAL A 169 -5.05 -20.39 8.98
C VAL A 169 -5.40 -19.10 9.71
N MET A 170 -6.62 -18.61 9.54
CA MET A 170 -7.11 -17.45 10.29
C MET A 170 -7.79 -17.95 11.55
N LEU A 171 -7.24 -17.56 12.70
CA LEU A 171 -7.82 -17.79 14.01
C LEU A 171 -8.71 -16.60 14.36
N SER A 172 -9.97 -16.87 14.71
CA SER A 172 -10.85 -15.92 15.40
C SER A 172 -10.91 -16.34 16.87
N CYS A 173 -10.62 -15.42 17.80
CA CYS A 173 -10.48 -15.76 19.22
C CYS A 173 -11.35 -14.85 20.09
N PHE A 174 -12.31 -15.44 20.82
CA PHE A 174 -13.10 -14.75 21.84
C PHE A 174 -12.57 -15.07 23.24
N TRP A 175 -12.33 -14.05 24.05
CA TRP A 175 -11.80 -14.24 25.40
C TRP A 175 -12.25 -13.13 26.37
N ASP A 176 -12.16 -13.41 27.67
CA ASP A 176 -12.49 -12.47 28.74
C ASP A 176 -11.43 -12.48 29.86
N CYS A 177 -11.74 -11.90 31.02
CA CYS A 177 -10.78 -11.80 32.12
C CYS A 177 -10.40 -13.15 32.75
N GLU A 178 -11.10 -14.24 32.45
CA GLU A 178 -10.84 -15.57 33.01
C GLU A 178 -9.99 -16.42 32.05
N ASP A 179 -10.44 -16.64 30.82
CA ASP A 179 -9.74 -17.46 29.82
C ASP A 179 -10.26 -17.22 28.38
N ILE A 180 -9.77 -18.03 27.44
CA ILE A 180 -10.33 -18.13 26.09
C ILE A 180 -11.71 -18.79 26.15
N ILE A 181 -12.75 -18.08 25.70
CA ILE A 181 -14.14 -18.57 25.67
C ILE A 181 -14.34 -19.53 24.49
N MET A 182 -13.90 -19.13 23.29
CA MET A 182 -13.93 -19.99 22.11
C MET A 182 -12.94 -19.54 21.03
N THR A 183 -12.48 -20.50 20.24
CA THR A 183 -11.66 -20.31 19.05
C THR A 183 -12.38 -20.84 17.81
N ASP A 184 -12.09 -20.22 16.67
CA ASP A 184 -12.56 -20.65 15.37
C ASP A 184 -11.42 -20.56 14.35
N TYR A 185 -11.19 -21.64 13.61
CA TYR A 185 -10.14 -21.74 12.61
C TYR A 185 -10.78 -21.78 11.23
N MET A 186 -10.69 -20.67 10.51
CA MET A 186 -11.39 -20.52 9.23
C MET A 186 -10.75 -21.39 8.15
N GLU A 187 -11.59 -22.15 7.44
CA GLU A 187 -11.16 -22.98 6.32
C GLU A 187 -10.45 -22.18 5.22
N LYS A 188 -9.47 -22.82 4.60
CA LYS A 188 -8.63 -22.21 3.56
C LYS A 188 -9.47 -21.71 2.38
N GLY A 189 -9.35 -20.42 2.08
CA GLY A 189 -10.00 -19.78 0.93
C GLY A 189 -11.35 -19.14 1.22
N LYS A 190 -11.87 -19.28 2.45
CA LYS A 190 -13.00 -18.48 2.94
C LYS A 190 -12.50 -17.12 3.46
N THR A 191 -13.41 -16.18 3.60
CA THR A 191 -13.18 -14.85 4.17
C THR A 191 -14.24 -14.59 5.24
N ILE A 192 -13.89 -13.86 6.29
CA ILE A 192 -14.85 -13.47 7.33
C ILE A 192 -15.84 -12.47 6.71
N THR A 193 -17.05 -12.94 6.42
CA THR A 193 -18.18 -12.12 6.00
C THR A 193 -19.04 -11.75 7.21
N GLY A 194 -19.96 -10.79 7.05
CA GLY A 194 -20.95 -10.49 8.08
C GLY A 194 -21.79 -11.72 8.48
N GLU A 195 -22.06 -12.62 7.53
CA GLU A 195 -22.77 -13.89 7.77
C GLU A 195 -21.95 -14.86 8.60
N TYR A 196 -20.68 -15.05 8.24
CA TYR A 196 -19.77 -15.88 9.01
C TYR A 196 -19.64 -15.39 10.45
N TYR A 197 -19.44 -14.08 10.61
CA TYR A 197 -19.31 -13.45 11.92
C TYR A 197 -20.61 -13.53 12.74
N SER A 198 -21.78 -13.39 12.11
CA SER A 198 -23.07 -13.62 12.77
C SER A 198 -23.20 -15.05 13.32
N GLY A 199 -22.69 -16.04 12.58
CA GLY A 199 -22.59 -17.43 13.05
C GLY A 199 -21.71 -17.55 14.30
N LEU A 200 -20.56 -16.87 14.32
CA LEU A 200 -19.67 -16.83 15.49
C LEU A 200 -20.34 -16.19 16.71
N LEU A 201 -21.07 -15.09 16.56
CA LEU A 201 -21.77 -14.44 17.68
C LEU A 201 -22.84 -15.36 18.32
N LYS A 202 -23.56 -16.13 17.49
CA LYS A 202 -24.53 -17.13 17.97
C LYS A 202 -23.84 -18.25 18.72
N ARG A 203 -22.71 -18.74 18.20
CA ARG A 203 -21.90 -19.78 18.87
C ARG A 203 -21.32 -19.27 20.19
N LEU A 204 -20.84 -18.02 20.22
CA LEU A 204 -20.37 -17.37 21.45
C LEU A 204 -21.44 -17.39 22.53
N ARG A 205 -22.71 -17.16 22.17
CA ARG A 205 -23.81 -17.13 23.16
C ARG A 205 -23.95 -18.49 23.83
N SER A 206 -23.93 -19.56 23.05
CA SER A 206 -23.98 -20.93 23.54
C SER A 206 -22.80 -21.24 24.46
N GLU A 207 -21.59 -20.80 24.10
CA GLU A 207 -20.39 -21.00 24.93
C GLU A 207 -20.43 -20.18 26.22
N LEU A 208 -20.95 -18.96 26.19
CA LEU A 208 -21.16 -18.15 27.40
C LEU A 208 -22.17 -18.79 28.35
N VAL A 209 -23.29 -19.33 27.84
CA VAL A 209 -24.25 -20.09 28.67
C VAL A 209 -23.58 -21.30 29.32
N ARG A 210 -22.73 -22.01 28.57
CA ARG A 210 -22.07 -23.23 29.03
C ARG A 210 -20.96 -22.96 30.04
N ARG A 211 -20.10 -21.98 29.79
CA ARG A 211 -18.85 -21.75 30.52
C ARG A 211 -18.90 -20.61 31.53
N ARG A 212 -19.77 -19.61 31.34
CA ARG A 212 -19.81 -18.38 32.14
C ARG A 212 -21.19 -18.14 32.75
N ARG A 213 -21.53 -18.94 33.77
CA ARG A 213 -22.81 -18.80 34.48
C ARG A 213 -22.98 -17.38 35.02
N GLY A 214 -24.10 -16.74 34.67
CA GLY A 214 -24.44 -15.38 35.13
C GLY A 214 -23.90 -14.25 34.25
N LYS A 215 -22.94 -14.48 33.34
CA LYS A 215 -22.34 -13.41 32.52
C LYS A 215 -23.34 -12.72 31.59
N LEU A 216 -24.23 -13.48 30.94
CA LEU A 216 -25.33 -12.92 30.14
C LEU A 216 -26.32 -12.11 30.97
N ARG A 217 -26.52 -12.45 32.26
CA ARG A 217 -27.42 -11.71 33.16
C ARG A 217 -26.79 -10.38 33.60
N ASN A 218 -25.47 -10.35 33.74
CA ASN A 218 -24.71 -9.16 34.13
C ASN A 218 -24.56 -8.15 32.98
N GLY A 219 -24.94 -8.52 31.76
CA GLY A 219 -24.69 -7.76 30.53
C GLY A 219 -23.31 -8.08 29.96
N VAL A 220 -23.24 -8.35 28.66
CA VAL A 220 -21.97 -8.62 27.96
C VAL A 220 -21.58 -7.40 27.14
N LEU A 221 -20.40 -6.88 27.42
CA LEU A 221 -19.78 -5.79 26.68
C LEU A 221 -18.85 -6.39 25.61
N LEU A 222 -19.27 -6.37 24.35
CA LEU A 222 -18.47 -6.91 23.24
C LEU A 222 -17.48 -5.86 22.74
N LEU A 223 -16.18 -6.14 22.91
CA LEU A 223 -15.08 -5.31 22.43
C LEU A 223 -14.41 -5.95 21.20
N HIS A 224 -14.75 -5.44 20.03
CA HIS A 224 -14.15 -5.84 18.75
C HIS A 224 -13.76 -4.61 17.92
N ASP A 225 -13.00 -4.82 16.85
CA ASP A 225 -12.60 -3.73 15.95
C ASP A 225 -13.75 -3.32 14.99
N ASN A 226 -13.48 -2.32 14.14
CA ASN A 226 -14.45 -1.80 13.18
C ASN A 226 -14.38 -2.48 11.80
N ALA A 227 -13.94 -3.74 11.71
CA ALA A 227 -13.86 -4.45 10.43
C ALA A 227 -15.23 -4.45 9.71
N PRO A 228 -15.25 -4.45 8.35
CA PRO A 228 -16.52 -4.43 7.60
C PRO A 228 -17.48 -5.58 7.96
N ALA A 229 -16.96 -6.75 8.32
CA ALA A 229 -17.77 -7.88 8.76
C ALA A 229 -18.43 -7.62 10.13
N HIS A 230 -17.74 -6.96 11.05
CA HIS A 230 -18.23 -6.60 12.38
C HIS A 230 -19.31 -5.51 12.32
N ARG A 231 -19.17 -4.58 11.36
CA ARG A 231 -20.13 -3.50 11.13
C ARG A 231 -21.29 -3.87 10.19
N ALA A 232 -21.30 -5.08 9.64
CA ALA A 232 -22.37 -5.53 8.77
C ALA A 232 -23.70 -5.52 9.52
N ARG A 233 -24.78 -5.06 8.87
CA ARG A 233 -26.09 -4.88 9.50
C ARG A 233 -26.56 -6.15 10.25
N GLN A 234 -26.42 -7.29 9.60
CA GLN A 234 -26.75 -8.60 10.16
C GLN A 234 -25.91 -8.99 11.40
N ALA A 235 -24.64 -8.58 11.46
CA ALA A 235 -23.77 -8.87 12.59
C ALA A 235 -24.18 -8.04 13.81
N VAL A 236 -24.46 -6.76 13.61
CA VAL A 236 -24.96 -5.84 14.65
C VAL A 236 -26.33 -6.30 15.17
N GLU A 237 -27.26 -6.65 14.26
CA GLU A 237 -28.56 -7.23 14.64
C GLU A 237 -28.40 -8.54 15.42
N THR A 238 -27.45 -9.41 15.01
CA THR A 238 -27.20 -10.67 15.71
C THR A 238 -26.60 -10.45 17.09
N ALA A 239 -25.71 -9.47 17.26
CA ALA A 239 -25.14 -9.11 18.55
C ALA A 239 -26.23 -8.65 19.53
N ASP A 240 -27.13 -7.78 19.08
CA ASP A 240 -28.30 -7.31 19.84
C ASP A 240 -29.24 -8.45 20.21
N GLN A 241 -29.60 -9.33 19.26
CA GLN A 241 -30.39 -10.54 19.53
C GLN A 241 -29.70 -11.49 20.52
N CYS A 242 -28.37 -11.50 20.54
CA CYS A 242 -27.59 -12.27 21.49
C CYS A 242 -27.39 -11.55 22.83
N GLY A 243 -27.97 -10.35 23.03
CA GLY A 243 -27.88 -9.58 24.26
C GLY A 243 -26.50 -8.99 24.54
N TYR A 244 -25.74 -8.68 23.48
CA TYR A 244 -24.42 -8.06 23.58
C TYR A 244 -24.51 -6.56 23.32
N GLU A 245 -23.92 -5.77 24.21
CA GLU A 245 -23.71 -4.35 23.99
C GLU A 245 -22.33 -4.15 23.34
N ILE A 246 -22.29 -3.62 22.13
CA ILE A 246 -21.04 -3.38 21.41
C ILE A 246 -20.37 -2.12 21.95
N LEU A 247 -19.16 -2.27 22.47
CA LEU A 247 -18.35 -1.12 22.89
C LEU A 247 -17.80 -0.36 21.68
N PRO A 248 -17.77 0.97 21.71
CA PRO A 248 -17.17 1.75 20.63
C PRO A 248 -15.67 1.47 20.58
N HIS A 249 -15.16 1.15 19.39
CA HIS A 249 -13.73 1.04 19.13
C HIS A 249 -13.29 2.16 18.20
N PRO A 250 -12.24 2.92 18.51
CA PRO A 250 -11.82 4.01 17.63
C PRO A 250 -11.05 3.48 16.40
N PRO A 251 -11.09 4.18 15.25
CA PRO A 251 -10.44 3.71 14.03
C PRO A 251 -8.92 3.60 14.18
N TYR A 252 -8.31 2.64 13.46
CA TYR A 252 -6.86 2.41 13.43
C TYR A 252 -6.21 2.28 14.81
N SER A 253 -6.85 1.56 15.74
CA SER A 253 -6.43 1.51 17.15
C SER A 253 -6.08 0.11 17.67
N PRO A 254 -5.18 -0.64 16.99
CA PRO A 254 -4.71 -1.94 17.50
C PRO A 254 -3.97 -1.79 18.84
N ASP A 255 -3.45 -0.60 19.15
CA ASP A 255 -2.84 -0.29 20.43
C ASP A 255 -3.84 -0.18 21.60
N LEU A 256 -5.15 -0.19 21.30
CA LEU A 256 -6.26 -0.18 22.26
C LEU A 256 -7.07 -1.49 22.25
N ALA A 257 -6.79 -2.41 21.33
CA ALA A 257 -7.43 -3.72 21.26
C ALA A 257 -6.63 -4.77 22.08
N PRO A 258 -7.22 -5.39 23.12
CA PRO A 258 -6.53 -6.34 23.99
C PRO A 258 -5.86 -7.50 23.24
N SER A 259 -6.55 -8.02 22.23
CA SER A 259 -6.04 -9.11 21.41
C SER A 259 -4.76 -8.73 20.68
N ASP A 260 -4.71 -7.52 20.12
CA ASP A 260 -3.59 -7.00 19.33
C ASP A 260 -2.38 -6.57 20.17
N PHE A 261 -2.59 -5.94 21.34
CA PHE A 261 -1.47 -5.47 22.14
C PHE A 261 -0.99 -6.46 23.20
N CYS A 262 -1.81 -7.46 23.56
CA CYS A 262 -1.52 -8.41 24.63
C CYS A 262 -1.55 -9.86 24.16
N LEU A 263 -2.70 -10.39 23.72
CA LEU A 263 -2.86 -11.83 23.46
C LEU A 263 -1.97 -12.31 22.30
N PHE A 264 -2.16 -11.75 21.12
CA PHE A 264 -1.49 -12.21 19.90
C PHE A 264 0.01 -11.93 19.88
N PRO A 265 0.55 -10.82 20.42
CA PRO A 265 1.99 -10.65 20.53
C PRO A 265 2.66 -11.73 21.39
N ASN A 266 2.04 -12.11 22.52
CA ASN A 266 2.59 -13.16 23.39
C ASN A 266 2.47 -14.55 22.76
N LEU A 267 1.34 -14.86 22.12
CA LEU A 267 1.16 -16.08 21.34
C LEU A 267 2.18 -16.17 20.20
N LYS A 268 2.28 -15.13 19.35
CA LYS A 268 3.22 -15.11 18.22
C LYS A 268 4.67 -15.18 18.65
N LYS A 269 5.00 -14.73 19.87
CA LYS A 269 6.32 -14.87 20.46
C LYS A 269 6.61 -16.33 20.85
N SER A 270 5.64 -17.07 21.37
CA SER A 270 5.84 -18.47 21.80
C SER A 270 6.04 -19.43 20.62
N ILE A 271 5.32 -19.21 19.51
CA ILE A 271 5.41 -20.04 18.29
C ILE A 271 6.45 -19.52 17.27
N LYS A 272 7.14 -18.42 17.58
CA LYS A 272 8.12 -17.81 16.67
C LYS A 272 9.29 -18.75 16.41
N GLY A 273 9.74 -18.83 15.16
CA GLY A 273 10.87 -19.69 14.78
C GLY A 273 10.57 -21.19 14.75
N ARG A 274 9.42 -21.63 15.28
CA ARG A 274 8.96 -23.02 15.20
C ARG A 274 8.47 -23.34 13.79
N ARG A 275 8.84 -24.51 13.27
CA ARG A 275 8.31 -25.08 12.03
C ARG A 275 7.34 -26.19 12.40
N PHE A 276 6.10 -26.05 11.95
CA PHE A 276 5.07 -27.08 12.05
C PHE A 276 5.06 -27.90 10.76
N GLU A 277 4.80 -29.21 10.85
CA GLU A 277 4.77 -30.09 9.68
C GLU A 277 3.54 -29.79 8.83
N ASP A 278 2.41 -29.59 9.50
CA ASP A 278 1.17 -29.13 8.88
C ASP A 278 0.48 -28.00 9.65
N ILE A 279 -0.74 -27.65 9.23
CA ILE A 279 -1.50 -26.56 9.87
C ILE A 279 -2.19 -27.01 11.16
N GLU A 280 -2.49 -28.30 11.31
CA GLU A 280 -3.15 -28.87 12.49
C GLU A 280 -2.17 -28.90 13.67
N ASP A 281 -0.89 -29.16 13.41
CA ASP A 281 0.18 -29.01 14.39
C ASP A 281 0.27 -27.57 14.91
N ALA A 282 0.16 -26.60 14.00
CA ALA A 282 0.21 -25.18 14.36
C ALA A 282 -1.02 -24.78 15.18
N ILE A 283 -2.20 -25.33 14.86
CA ILE A 283 -3.44 -25.15 15.63
C ILE A 283 -3.28 -25.76 17.02
N SER A 284 -2.78 -26.99 17.12
CA SER A 284 -2.56 -27.69 18.39
C SER A 284 -1.61 -26.91 19.30
N ALA A 285 -0.51 -26.39 18.76
CA ALA A 285 0.42 -25.56 19.53
C ALA A 285 -0.19 -24.22 20.02
N VAL A 286 -1.14 -23.67 19.28
CA VAL A 286 -1.89 -22.47 19.70
C VAL A 286 -2.84 -22.81 20.86
N GLU A 287 -3.60 -23.90 20.74
CA GLU A 287 -4.52 -24.36 21.79
C GLU A 287 -3.78 -24.76 23.08
N GLU A 288 -2.67 -25.48 22.97
CA GLU A 288 -1.79 -25.78 24.12
C GLU A 288 -1.29 -24.52 24.80
N TRP A 289 -0.90 -23.50 24.01
CA TRP A 289 -0.44 -22.24 24.56
C TRP A 289 -1.56 -21.50 25.31
N PHE A 290 -2.78 -21.49 24.77
CA PHE A 290 -3.94 -20.90 25.44
C PHE A 290 -4.26 -21.60 26.76
N GLN A 291 -4.22 -22.93 26.79
CA GLN A 291 -4.46 -23.74 28.00
C GLN A 291 -3.36 -23.55 29.06
N ALA A 292 -2.14 -23.23 28.64
CA ALA A 292 -1.03 -22.98 29.56
C ALA A 292 -1.10 -21.61 30.26
N GLN A 293 -1.95 -20.68 29.80
CA GLN A 293 -2.09 -19.37 30.45
C GLN A 293 -3.08 -19.44 31.62
N ASN A 294 -2.80 -18.68 32.68
CA ASN A 294 -3.71 -18.55 33.83
C ASN A 294 -4.65 -17.35 33.70
N ASP A 295 -5.66 -17.29 34.56
CA ASP A 295 -6.61 -16.17 34.68
C ASP A 295 -5.94 -14.81 34.89
N THR A 296 -4.81 -14.80 35.60
CA THR A 296 -4.03 -13.59 35.88
C THR A 296 -3.48 -12.98 34.59
N PHE A 297 -3.08 -13.80 33.61
CA PHE A 297 -2.63 -13.32 32.30
C PHE A 297 -3.76 -12.57 31.57
N TYR A 298 -4.96 -13.15 31.53
CA TYR A 298 -6.10 -12.58 30.81
C TYR A 298 -6.67 -11.34 31.50
N SER A 299 -6.89 -11.41 32.81
CA SER A 299 -7.35 -10.27 33.62
C SER A 299 -6.38 -9.08 33.54
N GLN A 300 -5.07 -9.28 33.69
CA GLN A 300 -4.09 -8.21 33.51
C GLN A 300 -4.04 -7.68 32.08
N GLY A 301 -4.26 -8.56 31.08
CA GLY A 301 -4.35 -8.16 29.68
C GLY A 301 -5.48 -7.17 29.42
N LEU A 302 -6.66 -7.42 29.99
CA LEU A 302 -7.81 -6.52 29.91
C LEU A 302 -7.65 -5.25 30.76
N LEU A 303 -7.09 -5.36 31.97
CA LEU A 303 -6.89 -4.18 32.83
C LEU A 303 -5.95 -3.14 32.20
N LYS A 304 -4.94 -3.60 31.44
CA LYS A 304 -4.01 -2.72 30.70
C LYS A 304 -4.70 -1.84 29.66
N VAL A 305 -5.93 -2.16 29.27
CA VAL A 305 -6.73 -1.33 28.35
C VAL A 305 -7.00 0.04 28.98
N LYS A 306 -7.27 0.10 30.29
CA LYS A 306 -7.53 1.34 31.03
C LYS A 306 -6.35 2.31 30.93
N ASP A 307 -5.15 1.82 31.24
CA ASP A 307 -3.91 2.62 31.18
C ASP A 307 -3.67 3.15 29.75
N ARG A 308 -4.03 2.34 28.74
CA ARG A 308 -3.91 2.70 27.34
C ARG A 308 -4.93 3.76 26.92
N TRP A 309 -6.18 3.67 27.38
CA TRP A 309 -7.16 4.74 27.17
C TRP A 309 -6.70 6.05 27.80
N GLN A 310 -6.23 6.03 29.05
CA GLN A 310 -5.69 7.21 29.72
C GLN A 310 -4.50 7.81 28.97
N LYS A 311 -3.58 6.96 28.50
CA LYS A 311 -2.43 7.39 27.69
C LYS A 311 -2.85 7.98 26.35
N CYS A 312 -3.86 7.42 25.70
CA CYS A 312 -4.42 7.93 24.45
C CYS A 312 -4.92 9.37 24.64
N VAL A 313 -5.70 9.61 25.69
CA VAL A 313 -6.21 10.95 26.04
C VAL A 313 -5.08 11.93 26.34
N ARG A 314 -4.08 11.52 27.13
CA ARG A 314 -2.96 12.38 27.51
C ARG A 314 -2.10 12.84 26.33
N ILE A 315 -1.80 11.93 25.39
CA ILE A 315 -0.93 12.22 24.22
C ILE A 315 -1.63 13.16 23.22
N GLN A 316 -2.95 13.28 23.29
CA GLN A 316 -3.76 14.00 22.30
C GLN A 316 -4.31 15.34 22.81
N LEU A 317 -4.05 15.70 24.07
CA LEU A 317 -4.25 17.05 24.57
C LEU A 317 -3.14 17.97 24.01
N PRO A 318 -3.47 19.17 23.48
CA PRO A 318 -2.44 20.15 23.18
C PRO A 318 -1.69 20.44 24.49
N LEU A 319 -0.36 20.33 24.47
CA LEU A 319 0.48 20.84 25.53
C LEU A 319 0.14 22.32 25.69
N VAL A 320 -0.52 22.68 26.80
CA VAL A 320 -0.70 24.07 27.19
C VAL A 320 0.70 24.65 27.40
N ASP A 321 0.94 25.81 26.81
CA ASP A 321 2.18 26.56 26.91
C ASP A 321 2.67 26.65 28.36
N SER A 322 3.78 25.98 28.65
CA SER A 322 4.68 26.40 29.73
C SER A 322 6.10 26.02 29.35
N ALA A 323 6.85 27.03 28.93
CA ALA A 323 8.28 26.99 28.79
C ALA A 323 8.93 26.69 30.16
N THR A 324 9.18 25.41 30.47
CA THR A 324 10.24 24.93 31.38
C THR A 324 10.36 23.41 31.27
N GLN A 325 11.38 23.01 30.53
CA GLN A 325 12.19 21.79 30.60
C GLN A 325 11.93 20.79 31.75
N THR A 326 11.77 19.50 31.43
CA THR A 326 12.67 18.43 31.92
C THR A 326 12.43 17.10 31.20
N ASP A 327 13.54 16.48 30.82
CA ASP A 327 13.69 15.22 30.10
C ASP A 327 13.06 14.02 30.82
N VAL A 328 12.29 13.21 30.09
CA VAL A 328 12.09 11.80 30.45
C VAL A 328 12.94 10.95 29.51
N VAL A 329 14.11 10.61 30.01
CA VAL A 329 15.02 9.61 29.46
C VAL A 329 14.29 8.27 29.36
N CYS A 330 14.17 7.71 28.16
CA CYS A 330 13.87 6.29 27.98
C CYS A 330 15.17 5.53 27.75
N VAL A 331 15.62 4.81 28.77
CA VAL A 331 16.68 3.79 28.67
C VAL A 331 16.10 2.55 27.95
N PRO A 332 16.83 1.91 27.01
CA PRO A 332 16.36 0.69 26.36
C PRO A 332 16.69 -0.54 27.21
N GLY A 333 15.66 -1.31 27.54
CA GLY A 333 15.79 -2.68 28.06
C GLY A 333 15.85 -2.79 29.58
N ALA A 334 14.68 -2.89 30.22
CA ALA A 334 14.53 -3.57 31.50
C ALA A 334 13.09 -4.09 31.61
N ASP A 335 12.94 -5.40 31.71
CA ASP A 335 11.78 -6.01 32.37
C ASP A 335 11.79 -5.53 33.82
N PHE A 336 10.69 -4.94 34.31
CA PHE A 336 10.49 -4.77 35.74
C PHE A 336 9.01 -4.98 36.09
N SER A 337 8.72 -6.19 36.56
CA SER A 337 7.77 -6.42 37.64
C SER A 337 8.31 -5.76 38.90
N THR A 338 7.75 -4.63 39.34
CA THR A 338 7.54 -4.35 40.77
C THR A 338 6.65 -3.12 40.96
N SER A 339 5.66 -3.31 41.81
CA SER A 339 4.79 -2.32 42.44
C SER A 339 5.56 -1.18 43.11
N VAL A 340 5.12 0.06 42.91
CA VAL A 340 5.30 1.15 43.89
C VAL A 340 3.98 1.91 44.03
N LEU A 341 3.38 1.74 45.20
CA LEU A 341 2.33 2.56 45.79
C LEU A 341 2.82 4.00 45.95
N LEU A 342 2.06 4.99 45.46
CA LEU A 342 2.02 6.33 46.04
C LEU A 342 0.56 6.83 46.06
N HIS A 343 0.11 7.12 47.28
CA HIS A 343 -1.21 7.61 47.73
C HIS A 343 -1.33 9.16 47.52
N PRO A 344 -2.45 9.85 47.87
CA PRO A 344 -3.09 10.84 47.00
C PRO A 344 -3.36 12.20 47.69
N TYR A 345 -2.76 13.31 47.26
CA TYR A 345 -3.16 14.67 47.67
C TYR A 345 -2.66 15.63 46.57
N ALA A 346 -3.31 16.68 46.11
CA ALA A 346 -4.53 17.37 46.50
C ALA A 346 -5.00 18.17 45.25
N TYR A 347 -6.31 18.23 44.99
CA TYR A 347 -6.87 19.29 44.14
C TYR A 347 -7.74 20.18 45.03
N ARG A 348 -7.29 21.43 45.19
CA ARG A 348 -8.05 22.50 45.83
C ARG A 348 -9.27 22.84 44.97
N GLU A 349 -10.37 23.00 45.67
CA GLU A 349 -11.65 23.50 45.21
C GLU A 349 -11.52 24.89 44.55
N ILE A 350 -12.23 25.08 43.44
CA ILE A 350 -12.71 26.39 42.99
C ILE A 350 -14.23 26.22 42.80
N PRO A 351 -15.08 26.91 43.58
CA PRO A 351 -16.53 26.79 43.47
C PRO A 351 -17.02 27.69 42.33
N LEU A 352 -17.70 27.11 41.34
CA LEU A 352 -18.52 27.87 40.41
C LEU A 352 -19.96 27.87 40.90
N ALA A 353 -20.40 29.08 41.21
CA ALA A 353 -21.70 29.41 41.76
C ALA A 353 -22.85 29.01 40.83
N VAL A 354 -23.90 28.55 41.49
CA VAL A 354 -25.25 28.34 41.01
C VAL A 354 -25.81 29.65 40.44
N HIS A 355 -26.35 29.60 39.23
CA HIS A 355 -27.50 30.44 38.88
C HIS A 355 -28.54 29.61 38.14
N SER A 356 -29.63 29.38 38.87
CA SER A 356 -30.94 28.89 38.47
C SER A 356 -31.67 29.92 37.60
N SER A 357 -32.25 29.46 36.48
CA SER A 357 -33.44 30.07 35.89
C SER A 357 -34.01 29.18 34.77
N THR A 358 -34.96 28.32 35.12
CA THR A 358 -36.19 28.06 34.35
C THR A 358 -37.31 28.86 35.05
N PRO A 359 -38.48 29.16 34.42
CA PRO A 359 -39.18 28.37 33.39
C PRO A 359 -39.80 29.22 32.25
N ASP A 360 -40.34 28.56 31.22
CA ASP A 360 -41.77 28.68 30.88
C ASP A 360 -42.17 27.80 29.69
N THR A 361 -43.40 27.34 29.80
CA THR A 361 -44.19 26.42 28.99
C THR A 361 -44.73 27.09 27.72
N ASP A 362 -44.89 26.34 26.61
CA ASP A 362 -46.21 26.11 26.00
C ASP A 362 -46.22 25.24 24.72
N SER A 363 -47.03 24.18 24.81
CA SER A 363 -48.05 23.62 23.90
C SER A 363 -47.92 23.49 22.36
N SER A 364 -48.46 22.35 21.90
CA SER A 364 -49.05 22.02 20.58
C SER A 364 -48.06 21.72 19.43
N SER A 365 -48.23 20.74 18.54
CA SER A 365 -49.39 19.95 18.10
C SER A 365 -48.91 18.72 17.30
N ALA A 366 -49.51 17.55 17.51
CA ALA A 366 -49.49 16.43 16.56
C ALA A 366 -50.49 16.67 15.40
N PRO A 367 -50.43 15.87 14.33
CA PRO A 367 -51.58 15.00 14.13
C PRO A 367 -51.22 13.54 13.82
N ASN A 368 -52.02 12.67 14.43
CA ASN A 368 -52.21 11.26 14.12
C ASN A 368 -52.92 11.07 12.77
N ILE A 369 -52.55 10.02 12.04
CA ILE A 369 -53.49 9.27 11.19
C ILE A 369 -53.44 7.81 11.64
N SER A 370 -54.55 7.35 12.21
CA SER A 370 -54.81 5.96 12.57
C SER A 370 -55.33 5.18 11.36
N PHE A 371 -55.14 3.86 11.31
CA PHE A 371 -56.25 2.96 10.98
C PHE A 371 -56.12 1.62 11.71
N LYS A 372 -57.29 1.13 12.15
CA LYS A 372 -57.55 0.02 13.06
C LYS A 372 -57.46 -1.36 12.39
N SER A 373 -57.25 -2.35 13.25
CA SER A 373 -57.45 -3.79 13.08
C SER A 373 -58.87 -4.21 12.68
N ASN A 374 -59.00 -5.29 11.90
CA ASN A 374 -59.84 -6.47 12.24
C ASN A 374 -59.66 -7.65 11.26
N THR A 375 -59.32 -8.79 11.85
CA THR A 375 -59.83 -10.18 11.70
C THR A 375 -60.36 -10.74 10.36
N THR A 376 -59.97 -12.02 10.15
CA THR A 376 -60.68 -13.17 9.53
C THR A 376 -60.41 -13.56 8.06
N MET A 377 -60.14 -14.87 7.89
CA MET A 377 -59.90 -15.67 6.66
C MET A 377 -60.99 -15.52 5.57
N PRO A 378 -60.69 -15.88 4.30
CA PRO A 378 -60.97 -17.24 3.85
C PRO A 378 -59.91 -17.90 2.94
N SER A 379 -60.01 -19.22 2.93
CA SER A 379 -59.37 -20.22 2.09
C SER A 379 -59.73 -20.17 0.60
N GLN A 380 -58.88 -20.73 -0.27
CA GLN A 380 -59.10 -21.96 -1.09
C GLN A 380 -58.47 -21.93 -2.51
N ASN A 381 -57.93 -23.12 -2.85
CA ASN A 381 -57.76 -23.75 -4.18
C ASN A 381 -56.49 -23.43 -5.00
N GLY A 382 -55.72 -24.41 -5.49
CA GLY A 382 -55.98 -25.85 -5.57
C GLY A 382 -54.78 -26.75 -5.89
N TYR A 383 -54.86 -27.97 -5.30
CA TYR A 383 -54.64 -29.34 -5.84
C TYR A 383 -53.43 -29.69 -6.74
N PRO A 384 -52.99 -30.98 -6.78
CA PRO A 384 -52.63 -31.88 -5.67
C PRO A 384 -51.38 -32.76 -5.96
N ALA A 385 -50.96 -33.50 -4.94
CA ALA A 385 -50.12 -34.71 -5.04
C ALA A 385 -50.96 -35.94 -5.47
N ASP A 386 -50.36 -36.93 -6.14
CA ASP A 386 -50.05 -38.24 -5.52
C ASP A 386 -49.59 -39.34 -6.48
N ASN A 387 -48.61 -40.12 -5.99
CA ASN A 387 -48.43 -41.57 -6.09
C ASN A 387 -48.67 -42.33 -7.43
N LYS A 388 -47.65 -43.12 -7.83
CA LYS A 388 -47.80 -44.59 -7.85
C LYS A 388 -46.48 -45.35 -7.91
N LYS A 389 -46.54 -46.51 -7.26
CA LYS A 389 -45.49 -47.50 -6.97
C LYS A 389 -45.74 -48.73 -7.86
N LEU A 390 -44.64 -49.41 -8.19
CA LEU A 390 -44.45 -50.87 -8.15
C LEU A 390 -44.61 -51.74 -9.42
N SER A 391 -43.68 -52.72 -9.46
CA SER A 391 -43.63 -54.05 -10.11
C SER A 391 -42.79 -54.08 -11.40
N SER A 392 -41.88 -55.04 -11.66
CA SER A 392 -41.88 -56.47 -11.30
C SER A 392 -40.56 -57.21 -11.66
N LEU A 393 -40.30 -58.38 -10.99
CA LEU A 393 -39.55 -59.62 -11.40
C LEU A 393 -38.04 -59.78 -11.01
N PRO A 394 -37.46 -61.02 -10.89
CA PRO A 394 -37.46 -61.91 -9.70
C PRO A 394 -36.02 -62.50 -9.37
N PRO A 395 -35.76 -63.74 -8.85
CA PRO A 395 -35.11 -63.95 -7.54
C PRO A 395 -33.75 -64.73 -7.47
N LYS A 396 -33.03 -64.49 -6.35
CA LYS A 396 -32.14 -65.34 -5.48
C LYS A 396 -30.88 -66.13 -5.98
N SER A 397 -29.85 -66.03 -5.11
CA SER A 397 -28.75 -66.95 -4.68
C SER A 397 -27.70 -67.37 -5.73
N ASP A 398 -26.39 -67.20 -5.56
CA ASP A 398 -25.46 -67.87 -4.62
C ASP A 398 -24.01 -67.47 -5.01
N GLY A 399 -23.05 -67.64 -4.09
CA GLY A 399 -21.65 -67.96 -4.46
C GLY A 399 -20.61 -66.82 -4.58
N THR A 400 -19.77 -66.74 -3.55
CA THR A 400 -18.29 -66.64 -3.59
C THR A 400 -17.56 -65.63 -4.50
N SER A 401 -16.75 -64.79 -3.82
CA SER A 401 -15.35 -64.43 -4.14
C SER A 401 -15.01 -63.98 -5.57
N ASP A 402 -14.69 -62.69 -5.74
CA ASP A 402 -13.35 -62.22 -6.13
C ASP A 402 -13.34 -60.76 -6.60
N ASN A 403 -12.21 -60.11 -6.33
CA ASN A 403 -11.87 -58.73 -6.66
C ASN A 403 -12.15 -58.35 -8.12
N VAL A 404 -12.96 -57.31 -8.34
CA VAL A 404 -12.90 -56.50 -9.58
C VAL A 404 -13.06 -55.03 -9.24
N ILE A 405 -11.98 -54.29 -9.49
CA ILE A 405 -11.88 -52.84 -9.55
C ILE A 405 -12.93 -52.30 -10.54
N PHE A 406 -13.84 -51.43 -10.08
CA PHE A 406 -14.63 -50.58 -10.97
C PHE A 406 -14.38 -49.11 -10.67
N SER A 407 -13.81 -48.47 -11.68
CA SER A 407 -13.43 -47.08 -11.79
C SER A 407 -14.62 -46.13 -11.65
N VAL A 408 -14.56 -45.30 -10.60
CA VAL A 408 -15.32 -44.04 -10.57
C VAL A 408 -14.63 -43.10 -11.56
N VAL A 409 -15.38 -42.64 -12.56
CA VAL A 409 -14.95 -41.62 -13.51
C VAL A 409 -14.76 -40.31 -12.75
N GLU A 410 -13.54 -40.08 -12.27
CA GLU A 410 -13.05 -38.76 -11.91
C GLU A 410 -13.06 -37.90 -13.18
N GLY A 411 -13.86 -36.84 -13.17
CA GLY A 411 -13.69 -35.74 -14.10
C GLY A 411 -12.27 -35.20 -13.96
N LYS A 412 -11.38 -35.61 -14.87
CA LYS A 412 -10.04 -35.03 -15.04
C LYS A 412 -10.19 -33.52 -15.20
N ARG A 413 -10.05 -32.76 -14.12
CA ARG A 413 -9.56 -31.38 -14.19
C ARG A 413 -8.21 -31.50 -14.88
N ARG A 414 -8.14 -31.07 -16.15
CA ARG A 414 -6.87 -30.82 -16.85
C ARG A 414 -6.00 -30.01 -15.89
N LYS A 415 -4.94 -30.62 -15.35
CA LYS A 415 -3.81 -29.88 -14.78
C LYS A 415 -3.34 -28.96 -15.91
N LYS A 416 -3.45 -27.64 -15.72
CA LYS A 416 -2.82 -26.66 -16.61
C LYS A 416 -1.34 -27.03 -16.62
N GLU A 417 -0.82 -27.45 -17.77
CA GLU A 417 0.62 -27.72 -17.91
C GLU A 417 1.39 -26.46 -17.48
N PRO A 418 2.53 -26.60 -16.79
CA PRO A 418 3.35 -25.45 -16.45
C PRO A 418 3.73 -24.72 -17.74
N MET A 419 3.37 -23.43 -17.84
CA MET A 419 3.71 -22.63 -19.02
C MET A 419 5.22 -22.67 -19.23
N SER A 420 5.67 -22.79 -20.48
CA SER A 420 7.08 -22.67 -20.81
C SER A 420 7.61 -21.31 -20.34
N ALA A 421 8.89 -21.25 -19.95
CA ALA A 421 9.50 -20.00 -19.47
C ALA A 421 9.30 -18.84 -20.46
N LEU A 422 9.41 -19.13 -21.76
CA LEU A 422 9.17 -18.16 -22.83
C LEU A 422 7.71 -17.65 -22.85
N SER A 423 6.73 -18.54 -22.69
CA SER A 423 5.32 -18.15 -22.63
C SER A 423 5.03 -17.25 -21.44
N THR A 424 5.68 -17.49 -20.30
CA THR A 424 5.56 -16.65 -19.10
C THR A 424 6.13 -15.25 -19.33
N TYR A 425 7.31 -15.15 -19.94
CA TYR A 425 7.90 -13.85 -20.30
C TYR A 425 7.01 -13.09 -21.29
N LEU A 426 6.47 -13.75 -22.31
CA LEU A 426 5.59 -13.11 -23.29
C LEU A 426 4.31 -12.57 -22.67
N VAL A 427 3.70 -13.29 -21.72
CA VAL A 427 2.52 -12.80 -20.99
C VAL A 427 2.85 -11.54 -20.19
N ALA A 428 4.03 -11.49 -19.55
CA ALA A 428 4.47 -10.34 -18.76
C ALA A 428 4.66 -9.04 -19.58
N LEU A 429 4.95 -9.16 -20.89
CA LEU A 429 5.09 -7.99 -21.78
C LEU A 429 3.75 -7.31 -22.11
N ARG A 430 2.62 -7.96 -21.80
CA ARG A 430 1.26 -7.55 -22.17
C ARG A 430 1.10 -7.24 -23.68
N PRO A 431 1.32 -8.22 -24.59
CA PRO A 431 1.30 -7.97 -26.04
C PRO A 431 -0.03 -7.41 -26.56
N TRP A 432 -1.12 -7.63 -25.82
CA TRP A 432 -2.43 -7.07 -26.14
C TRP A 432 -2.45 -5.53 -26.10
N SER A 433 -1.51 -4.86 -25.42
CA SER A 433 -1.40 -3.39 -25.39
C SER A 433 -0.59 -2.80 -26.56
N PHE A 434 0.17 -3.64 -27.29
CA PHE A 434 1.06 -3.18 -28.37
C PHE A 434 0.39 -2.48 -29.56
N PRO A 435 -0.90 -2.72 -29.90
CA PRO A 435 -1.61 -1.89 -30.87
C PRO A 435 -1.50 -0.38 -30.59
N GLY A 436 -1.46 -0.01 -29.30
CA GLY A 436 -1.29 1.38 -28.88
C GLY A 436 0.00 2.02 -29.38
N SER A 437 1.08 1.27 -29.60
CA SER A 437 2.33 1.79 -30.17
C SER A 437 2.48 1.53 -31.67
N ILE A 438 1.95 0.41 -32.17
CA ILE A 438 2.10 0.04 -33.59
C ILE A 438 1.30 0.99 -34.47
N THR A 439 0.05 1.30 -34.10
CA THR A 439 -0.82 2.13 -34.94
C THR A 439 -0.36 3.59 -35.05
N PRO A 440 0.15 4.27 -34.00
CA PRO A 440 0.67 5.63 -34.14
C PRO A 440 1.98 5.69 -34.92
N VAL A 441 2.84 4.66 -34.82
CA VAL A 441 4.06 4.55 -35.64
C VAL A 441 3.68 4.38 -37.12
N ALA A 442 2.76 3.47 -37.44
CA ALA A 442 2.26 3.30 -38.80
C ALA A 442 1.65 4.59 -39.36
N LEU A 443 0.88 5.32 -38.55
CA LEU A 443 0.30 6.62 -38.92
C LEU A 443 1.39 7.66 -39.22
N GLY A 444 2.42 7.78 -38.38
CA GLY A 444 3.50 8.74 -38.59
C GLY A 444 4.28 8.47 -39.88
N ALA A 445 4.56 7.21 -40.20
CA ALA A 445 5.19 6.84 -41.47
C ALA A 445 4.26 7.05 -42.68
N CYS A 446 2.96 6.80 -42.53
CA CYS A 446 1.97 7.10 -43.57
C CYS A 446 1.89 8.60 -43.86
N LEU A 447 1.94 9.45 -42.83
CA LEU A 447 1.96 10.90 -42.99
C LEU A 447 3.23 11.40 -43.71
N ALA A 448 4.39 10.81 -43.39
CA ALA A 448 5.64 11.09 -44.09
C ALA A 448 5.52 10.77 -45.59
N TYR A 449 4.99 9.60 -45.92
CA TYR A 449 4.72 9.21 -47.30
C TYR A 449 3.72 10.15 -47.98
N LYS A 450 2.64 10.51 -47.29
CA LYS A 450 1.53 11.27 -47.88
C LYS A 450 1.86 12.73 -48.15
N PHE A 451 2.51 13.40 -47.22
CA PHE A 451 2.79 14.83 -47.34
C PHE A 451 4.13 15.12 -48.00
N GLN A 452 5.07 14.19 -48.00
CA GLN A 452 6.44 14.43 -48.47
C GLN A 452 6.95 13.39 -49.47
N GLY A 453 6.21 12.30 -49.71
CA GLY A 453 6.63 11.23 -50.62
C GLY A 453 7.77 10.36 -50.09
N ILE A 454 8.15 10.51 -48.81
CA ILE A 454 9.29 9.82 -48.21
C ILE A 454 8.79 8.60 -47.44
N PHE A 455 9.32 7.42 -47.77
CA PHE A 455 9.02 6.19 -47.05
C PHE A 455 10.20 5.21 -47.14
N ASP A 456 10.73 4.83 -45.99
CA ASP A 456 11.73 3.78 -45.85
C ASP A 456 11.22 2.68 -44.90
N VAL A 457 11.19 1.45 -45.41
CA VAL A 457 10.68 0.29 -44.68
C VAL A 457 11.61 -0.11 -43.53
N TYR A 458 12.92 0.06 -43.66
CA TYR A 458 13.88 -0.25 -42.61
C TYR A 458 13.75 0.73 -41.45
N ILE A 459 13.57 2.02 -41.75
CA ILE A 459 13.26 3.04 -40.72
C ILE A 459 11.95 2.70 -40.01
N LEU A 460 10.90 2.31 -40.74
CA LEU A 460 9.61 1.93 -40.15
C LEU A 460 9.75 0.74 -39.20
N VAL A 461 10.34 -0.36 -39.67
CA VAL A 461 10.52 -1.58 -38.87
C VAL A 461 11.37 -1.31 -37.63
N THR A 462 12.46 -0.55 -37.78
CA THR A 462 13.34 -0.19 -36.66
C THR A 462 12.61 0.71 -35.65
N THR A 463 11.77 1.64 -36.13
CA THR A 463 10.92 2.50 -35.28
C THR A 463 9.90 1.67 -34.49
N ILE A 464 9.23 0.69 -35.13
CA ILE A 464 8.31 -0.23 -34.46
C ILE A 464 9.04 -1.02 -33.38
N LEU A 465 10.18 -1.64 -33.69
CA LEU A 465 10.93 -2.45 -32.73
C LEU A 465 11.43 -1.60 -31.55
N THR A 466 11.89 -0.38 -31.82
CA THR A 466 12.34 0.58 -30.80
C THR A 466 11.19 0.96 -29.86
N ALA A 467 10.05 1.38 -30.41
CA ALA A 467 8.88 1.77 -29.63
C ALA A 467 8.30 0.61 -28.82
N LEU A 468 8.20 -0.59 -29.41
CA LEU A 468 7.73 -1.79 -28.72
C LEU A 468 8.66 -2.22 -27.60
N SER A 469 9.98 -2.09 -27.77
CA SER A 469 10.94 -2.41 -26.71
C SER A 469 10.76 -1.50 -25.50
N VAL A 470 10.60 -0.19 -25.73
CA VAL A 470 10.35 0.80 -24.66
C VAL A 470 8.99 0.59 -24.00
N HIS A 471 7.93 0.35 -24.77
CA HIS A 471 6.59 0.05 -24.24
C HIS A 471 6.61 -1.23 -23.40
N ALA A 472 7.19 -2.32 -23.91
CA ALA A 472 7.31 -3.58 -23.19
C ALA A 472 8.12 -3.41 -21.89
N ALA A 473 9.20 -2.63 -21.91
CA ALA A 473 9.94 -2.27 -20.70
C ALA A 473 9.08 -1.47 -19.70
N GLY A 474 8.31 -0.50 -20.18
CA GLY A 474 7.35 0.26 -19.38
C GLY A 474 6.29 -0.62 -18.71
N ASN A 475 5.76 -1.62 -19.42
CA ASN A 475 4.82 -2.60 -18.86
C ASN A 475 5.45 -3.38 -17.70
N LEU A 476 6.69 -3.82 -17.83
CA LEU A 476 7.42 -4.52 -16.76
C LEU A 476 7.75 -3.62 -15.58
N VAL A 477 8.09 -2.35 -15.83
CA VAL A 477 8.27 -1.34 -14.77
C VAL A 477 6.95 -1.14 -14.02
N ASN A 478 5.82 -1.06 -14.72
CA ASN A 478 4.50 -1.05 -14.11
C ASN A 478 4.27 -2.29 -13.22
N THR A 479 4.48 -3.50 -13.75
CA THR A 479 4.38 -4.75 -12.97
C THR A 479 5.24 -4.73 -11.70
N TYR A 480 6.49 -4.27 -11.81
CA TYR A 480 7.40 -4.24 -10.66
C TYR A 480 6.95 -3.25 -9.58
N PHE A 481 6.63 -2.01 -9.96
CA PHE A 481 6.26 -0.97 -9.00
C PHE A 481 4.86 -1.17 -8.41
N ASP A 482 3.90 -1.67 -9.19
CA ASP A 482 2.58 -2.05 -8.68
C ASP A 482 2.69 -3.20 -7.65
N PHE A 483 3.57 -4.19 -7.89
CA PHE A 483 3.86 -5.24 -6.91
C PHE A 483 4.55 -4.70 -5.64
N VAL A 484 5.58 -3.86 -5.78
CA VAL A 484 6.33 -3.30 -4.63
C VAL A 484 5.44 -2.41 -3.77
N ARG A 485 4.51 -1.67 -4.37
CA ARG A 485 3.56 -0.80 -3.68
C ARG A 485 2.33 -1.55 -3.15
N GLY A 486 2.18 -2.84 -3.46
CA GLY A 486 1.03 -3.64 -3.02
C GLY A 486 -0.28 -3.29 -3.74
N VAL A 487 -0.19 -2.69 -4.93
CA VAL A 487 -1.33 -2.40 -5.81
C VAL A 487 -1.83 -3.69 -6.46
N ASP A 488 -0.89 -4.55 -6.89
CA ASP A 488 -1.22 -5.84 -7.50
C ASP A 488 -1.58 -6.92 -6.46
N ASN A 489 -2.70 -7.60 -6.67
CA ASN A 489 -3.20 -8.69 -5.84
C ASN A 489 -3.73 -9.86 -6.69
N LYS A 490 -4.25 -10.92 -6.07
CA LYS A 490 -4.70 -12.13 -6.79
C LYS A 490 -5.87 -11.91 -7.75
N LYS A 491 -6.56 -10.77 -7.67
CA LYS A 491 -7.64 -10.33 -8.55
C LYS A 491 -7.16 -9.38 -9.65
N SER A 492 -5.91 -8.91 -9.60
CA SER A 492 -5.32 -8.07 -10.64
C SER A 492 -5.18 -8.83 -11.95
N ASP A 493 -5.23 -8.11 -13.08
CA ASP A 493 -5.00 -8.66 -14.42
C ASP A 493 -3.54 -9.07 -14.61
N ASP A 494 -2.61 -8.28 -14.05
CA ASP A 494 -1.22 -8.69 -13.98
C ASP A 494 -0.94 -9.50 -12.72
N ARG A 495 -0.69 -10.78 -12.94
CA ARG A 495 -0.41 -11.75 -11.88
C ARG A 495 1.01 -12.29 -11.97
N THR A 496 1.84 -11.69 -12.81
CA THR A 496 3.19 -12.16 -13.12
C THR A 496 4.04 -12.33 -11.87
N LEU A 497 4.04 -11.31 -11.00
CA LEU A 497 4.74 -11.35 -9.72
C LEU A 497 3.89 -11.94 -8.60
N VAL A 498 2.56 -11.70 -8.62
CA VAL A 498 1.62 -12.17 -7.59
C VAL A 498 1.52 -13.69 -7.54
N ASP A 499 1.46 -14.35 -8.70
CA ASP A 499 1.42 -15.81 -8.82
C ASP A 499 2.82 -16.44 -8.83
N SER A 500 3.89 -15.64 -8.63
CA SER A 500 5.28 -16.09 -8.69
C SER A 500 5.65 -16.76 -10.02
N LEU A 501 5.06 -16.31 -11.13
CA LEU A 501 5.40 -16.77 -12.48
C LEU A 501 6.80 -16.29 -12.88
N LEU A 502 7.16 -15.07 -12.49
CA LEU A 502 8.52 -14.53 -12.54
C LEU A 502 8.91 -13.98 -11.17
N THR A 503 10.21 -13.94 -10.87
CA THR A 503 10.70 -13.22 -9.69
C THR A 503 10.82 -11.72 -9.98
N PRO A 504 10.80 -10.84 -8.96
CA PRO A 504 11.05 -9.42 -9.15
C PRO A 504 12.38 -9.13 -9.84
N ASN A 505 13.41 -9.97 -9.60
CA ASN A 505 14.70 -9.86 -10.26
C ASN A 505 14.60 -10.18 -11.76
N ASP A 506 13.78 -11.15 -12.16
CA ASP A 506 13.59 -11.52 -13.56
C ASP A 506 12.87 -10.41 -14.32
N VAL A 507 11.84 -9.80 -13.72
CA VAL A 507 11.12 -8.65 -14.29
C VAL A 507 12.05 -7.45 -14.47
N VAL A 508 12.87 -7.12 -13.46
CA VAL A 508 13.84 -6.02 -13.57
C VAL A 508 14.90 -6.30 -14.63
N ARG A 509 15.43 -7.53 -14.70
CA ARG A 509 16.42 -7.91 -15.73
C ARG A 509 15.83 -7.82 -17.13
N LEU A 510 14.62 -8.34 -17.33
CA LEU A 510 13.94 -8.29 -18.62
C LEU A 510 13.62 -6.85 -19.02
N GLY A 511 13.14 -6.02 -18.08
CA GLY A 511 12.90 -4.60 -18.32
C GLY A 511 14.17 -3.85 -18.70
N ALA A 512 15.29 -4.12 -18.02
CA ALA A 512 16.59 -3.53 -18.36
C ALA A 512 17.07 -3.98 -19.76
N LEU A 513 16.94 -5.26 -20.09
CA LEU A 513 17.29 -5.77 -21.42
C LEU A 513 16.46 -5.12 -22.52
N LEU A 514 15.17 -4.89 -22.29
CA LEU A 514 14.29 -4.23 -23.25
C LEU A 514 14.59 -2.73 -23.40
N TYR A 515 14.94 -2.03 -22.32
CA TYR A 515 15.44 -0.65 -22.44
C TYR A 515 16.75 -0.58 -23.22
N VAL A 516 17.67 -1.53 -23.00
CA VAL A 516 18.90 -1.64 -23.80
C VAL A 516 18.57 -1.92 -25.26
N ALA A 517 17.66 -2.84 -25.56
CA ALA A 517 17.21 -3.13 -26.92
C ALA A 517 16.59 -1.88 -27.59
N GLY A 518 15.77 -1.12 -26.86
CA GLY A 518 15.24 0.17 -27.30
C GLY A 518 16.36 1.16 -27.64
N CYS A 519 17.36 1.31 -26.76
CA CYS A 519 18.49 2.20 -27.00
C CYS A 519 19.36 1.76 -28.19
N CYS A 520 19.53 0.45 -28.39
CA CYS A 520 20.19 -0.08 -29.59
C CYS A 520 19.40 0.23 -30.86
N GLY A 521 18.07 0.04 -30.84
CA GLY A 521 17.20 0.42 -31.95
C GLY A 521 17.24 1.92 -32.26
N PHE A 522 17.26 2.76 -31.22
CA PHE A 522 17.47 4.19 -31.35
C PHE A 522 18.84 4.53 -31.95
N ALA A 523 19.92 3.89 -31.50
CA ALA A 523 21.25 4.09 -32.08
C ALA A 523 21.28 3.73 -33.57
N VAL A 524 20.62 2.65 -33.98
CA VAL A 524 20.45 2.32 -35.41
C VAL A 524 19.67 3.42 -36.13
N LEU A 525 18.56 3.91 -35.57
CA LEU A 525 17.79 5.01 -36.14
C LEU A 525 18.64 6.27 -36.34
N THR A 526 19.54 6.62 -35.41
CA THR A 526 20.41 7.80 -35.58
C THR A 526 21.37 7.69 -36.76
N VAL A 527 21.63 6.48 -37.26
CA VAL A 527 22.51 6.23 -38.41
C VAL A 527 21.71 6.18 -39.71
N ILE A 528 20.55 5.52 -39.72
CA ILE A 528 19.76 5.29 -40.93
C ILE A 528 18.74 6.39 -41.22
N SER A 529 18.32 7.16 -40.21
CA SER A 529 17.36 8.24 -40.36
C SER A 529 18.03 9.51 -40.90
N PRO A 530 17.36 10.27 -41.79
CA PRO A 530 17.80 11.61 -42.17
C PRO A 530 17.65 12.65 -41.04
N ALA A 531 17.05 12.29 -39.90
CA ALA A 531 16.82 13.20 -38.78
C ALA A 531 18.11 13.60 -38.06
N ARG A 532 18.16 14.87 -37.63
CA ARG A 532 19.20 15.31 -36.70
C ARG A 532 19.06 14.58 -35.38
N MET A 533 20.18 14.04 -34.90
CA MET A 533 20.26 13.27 -33.65
C MET A 533 19.62 14.01 -32.46
N GLU A 534 19.82 15.32 -32.35
CA GLU A 534 19.29 16.14 -31.25
C GLU A 534 17.76 16.09 -31.11
N HIS A 535 17.04 16.26 -32.22
CA HIS A 535 15.57 16.23 -32.23
C HIS A 535 15.05 14.81 -31.98
N LEU A 536 15.69 13.83 -32.61
CA LEU A 536 15.31 12.42 -32.47
C LEU A 536 15.53 11.93 -31.04
N ALA A 537 16.66 12.30 -30.42
CA ALA A 537 17.00 12.00 -29.04
C ALA A 537 16.03 12.63 -28.06
N LEU A 538 15.69 13.91 -28.24
CA LEU A 538 14.75 14.61 -27.36
C LEU A 538 13.42 13.87 -27.25
N ILE A 539 12.84 13.50 -28.39
CA ILE A 539 11.54 12.82 -28.45
C ILE A 539 11.65 11.38 -27.90
N TYR A 540 12.70 10.64 -28.30
CA TYR A 540 12.93 9.28 -27.83
C TYR A 540 13.11 9.21 -26.31
N PHE A 541 14.01 10.02 -25.75
CA PHE A 541 14.28 10.01 -24.32
C PHE A 541 13.12 10.59 -23.50
N CYS A 542 12.30 11.47 -24.08
CA CYS A 542 11.03 11.86 -23.47
C CYS A 542 10.09 10.65 -23.35
N GLY A 543 9.97 9.83 -24.40
CA GLY A 543 9.16 8.61 -24.39
C GLY A 543 9.69 7.55 -23.42
N LEU A 544 10.99 7.27 -23.47
CA LEU A 544 11.67 6.34 -22.57
C LEU A 544 11.58 6.78 -21.10
N SER A 545 11.75 8.08 -20.82
CA SER A 545 11.61 8.59 -19.47
C SER A 545 10.16 8.49 -19.01
N SER A 546 9.20 8.77 -19.88
CA SER A 546 7.77 8.67 -19.58
C SER A 546 7.35 7.24 -19.24
N SER A 547 7.86 6.22 -19.95
CA SER A 547 7.56 4.82 -19.65
C SER A 547 8.04 4.40 -18.26
N PHE A 548 9.17 4.96 -17.79
CA PHE A 548 9.64 4.74 -16.42
C PHE A 548 8.86 5.58 -15.40
N LEU A 549 8.69 6.88 -15.64
CA LEU A 549 8.07 7.83 -14.70
C LEU A 549 6.58 7.58 -14.45
N TYR A 550 5.93 6.84 -15.35
CA TYR A 550 4.53 6.44 -15.22
C TYR A 550 4.26 5.76 -13.86
N THR A 551 5.06 4.76 -13.47
CA THR A 551 4.96 4.09 -12.15
C THR A 551 6.24 4.17 -11.32
N GLY A 552 7.40 4.23 -11.96
CA GLY A 552 8.69 4.44 -11.33
C GLY A 552 8.98 5.91 -11.05
N GLY A 553 9.98 6.18 -10.22
CA GLY A 553 10.39 7.54 -9.88
C GLY A 553 9.25 8.34 -9.24
N LEU A 554 8.72 9.33 -9.97
CA LEU A 554 7.59 10.16 -9.54
C LEU A 554 6.29 9.36 -9.39
N GLY A 555 6.11 8.30 -10.19
CA GLY A 555 4.91 7.47 -10.16
C GLY A 555 3.66 8.24 -10.55
N LEU A 556 3.67 8.85 -11.74
CA LEU A 556 2.62 9.75 -12.25
C LEU A 556 1.22 9.11 -12.27
N LYS A 557 1.13 7.79 -12.47
CA LYS A 557 -0.10 6.98 -12.31
C LYS A 557 -0.77 7.22 -10.95
N TYR A 558 0.02 7.25 -9.87
CA TYR A 558 -0.50 7.27 -8.50
C TYR A 558 -0.98 8.65 -8.04
N ILE A 559 -0.66 9.71 -8.78
CA ILE A 559 -1.03 11.10 -8.48
C ILE A 559 -2.02 11.70 -9.50
N GLY A 560 -2.62 10.87 -10.35
CA GLY A 560 -3.66 11.29 -11.30
C GLY A 560 -3.13 11.97 -12.57
N MET A 561 -1.82 11.92 -12.80
CA MET A 561 -1.19 12.47 -14.01
C MET A 561 -0.91 11.40 -15.08
N GLY A 562 -1.25 10.14 -14.82
CA GLY A 562 -1.05 9.02 -15.73
C GLY A 562 -1.79 9.18 -17.05
N ASP A 563 -3.07 9.55 -17.01
CA ASP A 563 -3.93 9.69 -18.18
C ASP A 563 -3.40 10.76 -19.15
N ILE A 564 -2.98 11.92 -18.62
CA ILE A 564 -2.33 12.99 -19.39
C ILE A 564 -1.04 12.49 -20.06
N LEU A 565 -0.21 11.76 -19.31
CA LEU A 565 1.04 11.22 -19.83
C LEU A 565 0.78 10.25 -20.99
N ILE A 566 -0.22 9.38 -20.87
CA ILE A 566 -0.56 8.39 -21.89
C ILE A 566 -1.11 9.05 -23.16
N VAL A 567 -1.98 10.07 -23.04
CA VAL A 567 -2.44 10.87 -24.19
C VAL A 567 -1.26 11.47 -24.94
N LEU A 568 -0.32 12.10 -24.23
CA LEU A 568 0.83 12.76 -24.85
C LEU A 568 1.81 11.77 -25.49
N THR A 569 2.07 10.64 -24.85
CA THR A 569 3.07 9.66 -25.29
C THR A 569 2.59 8.79 -26.44
N PHE A 570 1.42 8.17 -26.31
CA PHE A 570 0.87 7.25 -27.31
C PHE A 570 0.23 7.98 -28.50
N GLY A 571 -0.11 9.26 -28.35
CA GLY A 571 -0.56 10.10 -29.45
C GLY A 571 0.58 10.93 -30.03
N PRO A 572 0.64 12.25 -29.74
CA PRO A 572 1.59 13.19 -30.31
C PRO A 572 3.03 12.70 -30.40
N LEU A 573 3.59 12.23 -29.28
CA LEU A 573 5.02 11.91 -29.19
C LEU A 573 5.40 10.76 -30.12
N THR A 574 4.62 9.66 -30.13
CA THR A 574 4.91 8.48 -30.95
C THR A 574 4.70 8.76 -32.45
N VAL A 575 3.63 9.47 -32.82
CA VAL A 575 3.38 9.82 -34.24
C VAL A 575 4.45 10.77 -34.76
N VAL A 576 4.81 11.81 -33.99
CA VAL A 576 5.88 12.75 -34.36
C VAL A 576 7.24 12.03 -34.41
N PHE A 577 7.53 11.13 -33.48
CA PHE A 577 8.75 10.33 -33.52
C PHE A 577 8.86 9.55 -34.83
N SER A 578 7.81 8.82 -35.22
CA SER A 578 7.85 8.05 -36.46
C SER A 578 7.89 8.91 -37.71
N HIS A 579 7.17 10.03 -37.74
CA HIS A 579 7.25 10.97 -38.87
C HIS A 579 8.64 11.60 -38.99
N LEU A 580 9.21 12.07 -37.87
CA LEU A 580 10.56 12.64 -37.83
C LEU A 580 11.62 11.62 -38.26
N SER A 581 11.52 10.37 -37.78
CA SER A 581 12.43 9.29 -38.19
C SER A 581 12.46 9.07 -39.70
N GLN A 582 11.32 9.22 -40.38
CA GLN A 582 11.23 9.04 -41.83
C GLN A 582 11.72 10.29 -42.60
N THR A 583 11.33 11.47 -42.16
CA THR A 583 11.44 12.71 -42.95
C THR A 583 12.66 13.56 -42.61
N GLY A 584 13.18 13.43 -41.40
CA GLY A 584 14.25 14.25 -40.86
C GLY A 584 13.84 15.66 -40.40
N HIS A 585 12.57 16.05 -40.61
CA HIS A 585 12.06 17.38 -40.28
C HIS A 585 10.94 17.33 -39.24
N LEU A 586 10.98 18.27 -38.29
CA LEU A 586 9.91 18.44 -37.31
C LEU A 586 8.71 19.13 -37.96
N SER A 587 7.53 18.54 -37.85
CA SER A 587 6.27 19.09 -38.35
C SER A 587 5.22 19.02 -37.26
N LEU A 588 4.30 20.00 -37.25
CA LEU A 588 3.16 20.00 -36.35
C LEU A 588 1.94 19.28 -36.95
N VAL A 589 1.94 18.99 -38.26
CA VAL A 589 0.85 18.25 -38.92
C VAL A 589 0.56 16.90 -38.21
N PRO A 590 1.57 16.08 -37.87
CA PRO A 590 1.33 14.82 -37.16
C PRO A 590 0.61 14.96 -35.81
N LEU A 591 0.72 16.11 -35.13
CA LEU A 591 0.04 16.34 -33.85
C LEU A 591 -1.48 16.33 -34.00
N TYR A 592 -2.00 16.95 -35.07
CA TYR A 592 -3.43 16.97 -35.37
C TYR A 592 -3.96 15.57 -35.66
N TYR A 593 -3.27 14.82 -36.53
CA TYR A 593 -3.66 13.46 -36.91
C TYR A 593 -3.48 12.44 -35.77
N ALA A 594 -2.67 12.76 -34.75
CA ALA A 594 -2.48 11.88 -33.59
C ALA A 594 -3.69 11.85 -32.63
N VAL A 595 -4.53 12.89 -32.60
CA VAL A 595 -5.59 13.05 -31.59
C VAL A 595 -6.56 11.86 -31.52
N PRO A 596 -7.10 11.32 -32.63
CA PRO A 596 -8.01 10.18 -32.57
C PRO A 596 -7.38 8.93 -31.93
N LEU A 597 -6.11 8.63 -32.25
CA LEU A 597 -5.39 7.50 -31.65
C LEU A 597 -5.00 7.77 -30.20
N ALA A 598 -4.69 9.03 -29.85
CA ALA A 598 -4.38 9.44 -28.48
C ALA A 598 -5.57 9.21 -27.54
N LEU A 599 -6.77 9.65 -27.95
CA LEU A 599 -8.01 9.46 -27.18
C LEU A 599 -8.36 7.98 -27.04
N ASN A 600 -8.17 7.20 -28.09
CA ASN A 600 -8.46 5.77 -28.05
C ASN A 600 -7.42 4.98 -27.22
N ALA A 601 -6.15 5.39 -27.23
CA ALA A 601 -5.12 4.82 -26.35
C ALA A 601 -5.39 5.14 -24.88
N GLU A 602 -5.83 6.37 -24.58
CA GLU A 602 -6.31 6.72 -23.25
C GLU A 602 -7.52 5.85 -22.89
N ALA A 603 -8.49 5.62 -23.79
CA ALA A 603 -9.66 4.78 -23.50
C ALA A 603 -9.28 3.36 -23.02
N ILE A 604 -8.18 2.80 -23.53
CA ILE A 604 -7.61 1.53 -23.05
C ILE A 604 -7.16 1.67 -21.59
N LEU A 605 -6.42 2.73 -21.28
CA LEU A 605 -5.94 3.00 -19.93
C LEU A 605 -7.08 3.31 -18.97
N HIS A 606 -8.03 4.15 -19.36
CA HIS A 606 -9.16 4.53 -18.52
C HIS A 606 -10.07 3.34 -18.24
N ALA A 607 -10.28 2.44 -19.22
CA ALA A 607 -10.94 1.15 -18.97
C ALA A 607 -10.17 0.30 -17.94
N ASN A 608 -8.84 0.32 -17.99
CA ASN A 608 -7.99 -0.38 -17.03
C ASN A 608 -8.10 0.23 -15.62
N ASN A 609 -8.01 1.56 -15.50
CA ASN A 609 -8.14 2.30 -14.25
C ASN A 609 -9.56 2.16 -13.65
N ALA A 610 -10.60 2.12 -14.49
CA ALA A 610 -11.97 1.90 -14.05
C ALA A 610 -12.20 0.49 -13.51
N ARG A 611 -11.59 -0.53 -14.15
CA ARG A 611 -11.63 -1.93 -13.66
C ARG A 611 -10.96 -2.06 -12.29
N ASP A 612 -9.83 -1.38 -12.11
CA ASP A 612 -8.97 -1.54 -10.94
C ASP A 612 -9.24 -0.49 -9.84
N VAL A 613 -10.32 0.29 -9.97
CA VAL A 613 -10.63 1.46 -9.12
C VAL A 613 -10.61 1.15 -7.61
N ASP A 614 -11.15 0.00 -7.21
CA ASP A 614 -11.21 -0.42 -5.81
C ASP A 614 -9.82 -0.83 -5.28
N SER A 615 -9.02 -1.50 -6.10
CA SER A 615 -7.66 -1.94 -5.76
C SER A 615 -6.73 -0.74 -5.65
N ASP A 616 -6.77 0.16 -6.63
CA ASP A 616 -5.98 1.38 -6.68
C ASP A 616 -6.31 2.30 -5.49
N ARG A 617 -7.61 2.44 -5.16
CA ARG A 617 -8.04 3.22 -3.99
C ARG A 617 -7.53 2.63 -2.67
N GLN A 618 -7.55 1.29 -2.52
CA GLN A 618 -7.02 0.62 -1.33
C GLN A 618 -5.51 0.80 -1.17
N ALA A 619 -4.78 0.84 -2.29
CA ALA A 619 -3.34 1.09 -2.32
C ALA A 619 -2.97 2.58 -2.17
N GLY A 620 -3.96 3.48 -2.09
CA GLY A 620 -3.75 4.92 -1.93
C GLY A 620 -3.39 5.65 -3.23
N ALA A 621 -3.60 5.04 -4.39
CA ALA A 621 -3.45 5.69 -5.68
C ALA A 621 -4.65 6.60 -5.97
N VAL A 622 -4.40 7.68 -6.70
CA VAL A 622 -5.43 8.62 -7.18
C VAL A 622 -5.40 8.60 -8.70
N THR A 623 -6.36 7.91 -9.34
CA THR A 623 -6.52 7.89 -10.80
C THR A 623 -7.70 8.76 -11.22
N LEU A 624 -7.78 9.12 -12.51
CA LEU A 624 -8.90 9.94 -13.02
C LEU A 624 -10.25 9.23 -12.83
N ALA A 625 -10.29 7.90 -12.97
CA ALA A 625 -11.46 7.07 -12.66
C ALA A 625 -11.90 7.19 -11.18
N ILE A 626 -10.96 7.29 -10.24
CA ILE A 626 -11.25 7.51 -8.81
C ILE A 626 -11.80 8.93 -8.58
N LEU A 627 -11.20 9.94 -9.20
CA LEU A 627 -11.55 11.35 -9.03
C LEU A 627 -12.95 11.67 -9.56
N LEU A 628 -13.31 11.13 -10.73
CA LEU A 628 -14.59 11.38 -11.38
C LEU A 628 -15.76 10.55 -10.80
N GLY A 629 -15.45 9.49 -10.04
CA GLY A 629 -16.42 8.51 -9.58
C GLY A 629 -17.08 7.73 -10.73
N GLN A 630 -18.01 6.83 -10.42
CA GLN A 630 -18.56 5.89 -11.40
C GLN A 630 -19.25 6.58 -12.59
N GLY A 631 -20.10 7.58 -12.32
CA GLY A 631 -20.84 8.29 -13.36
C GLY A 631 -19.93 9.11 -14.28
N GLY A 632 -19.03 9.90 -13.70
CA GLY A 632 -18.08 10.70 -14.47
C GLY A 632 -17.07 9.84 -15.23
N SER A 633 -16.62 8.73 -14.64
CA SER A 633 -15.74 7.76 -15.29
C SER A 633 -16.41 7.13 -16.52
N TYR A 634 -17.69 6.77 -16.44
CA TYR A 634 -18.44 6.28 -17.60
C TYR A 634 -18.62 7.35 -18.70
N CYS A 635 -18.94 8.60 -18.32
CA CYS A 635 -19.06 9.70 -19.29
C CYS A 635 -17.73 9.97 -20.00
N LEU A 636 -16.62 9.99 -19.26
CA LEU A 636 -15.29 10.14 -19.82
C LEU A 636 -14.98 8.98 -20.77
N PHE A 637 -15.21 7.72 -20.35
CA PHE A 637 -15.01 6.56 -21.22
C PHE A 637 -15.78 6.66 -22.54
N CYS A 638 -17.05 7.06 -22.50
CA CYS A 638 -17.85 7.28 -23.71
C CYS A 638 -17.27 8.37 -24.61
N PHE A 639 -16.81 9.48 -24.02
CA PHE A 639 -16.16 10.56 -24.76
C PHE A 639 -14.91 10.04 -25.49
N LEU A 640 -14.01 9.37 -24.78
CA LEU A 640 -12.76 8.85 -25.33
C LEU A 640 -12.98 7.80 -26.42
N LEU A 641 -14.03 6.99 -26.25
CA LEU A 641 -14.40 5.94 -27.20
C LEU A 641 -15.04 6.50 -28.47
N PHE A 642 -15.96 7.47 -28.36
CA PHE A 642 -16.78 7.94 -29.48
C PHE A 642 -16.28 9.23 -30.15
N ALA A 643 -15.53 10.09 -29.45
CA ALA A 643 -14.99 11.32 -30.05
C ALA A 643 -14.12 11.07 -31.31
N PRO A 644 -13.25 10.04 -31.36
CA PRO A 644 -12.51 9.70 -32.59
C PRO A 644 -13.44 9.48 -33.80
N PHE A 645 -14.56 8.79 -33.63
CA PHE A 645 -15.51 8.52 -34.70
C PHE A 645 -16.18 9.81 -35.20
N PHE A 646 -16.56 10.70 -34.27
CA PHE A 646 -17.11 12.00 -34.64
C PHE A 646 -16.11 12.83 -35.45
N MET A 647 -14.83 12.80 -35.06
CA MET A 647 -13.76 13.46 -35.82
C MET A 647 -13.60 12.86 -37.23
N PHE A 648 -13.59 11.53 -37.36
CA PHE A 648 -13.49 10.86 -38.66
C PHE A 648 -14.67 11.17 -39.58
N VAL A 649 -15.90 11.18 -39.06
CA VAL A 649 -17.09 11.56 -39.82
C VAL A 649 -17.01 13.02 -40.27
N THR A 650 -16.62 13.93 -39.37
CA THR A 650 -16.49 15.36 -39.68
C THR A 650 -15.46 15.60 -40.78
N VAL A 651 -14.26 15.02 -40.64
CA VAL A 651 -13.22 15.16 -41.67
C VAL A 651 -13.63 14.44 -42.97
N GLY A 652 -14.31 13.31 -42.86
CA GLY A 652 -14.83 12.51 -43.96
C GLY A 652 -15.80 13.26 -44.86
N VAL A 653 -16.76 13.95 -44.24
CA VAL A 653 -17.82 14.70 -44.93
C VAL A 653 -17.31 16.03 -45.49
N HIS A 654 -16.47 16.74 -44.74
CA HIS A 654 -16.05 18.10 -45.13
C HIS A 654 -14.80 18.15 -46.01
N TYR A 655 -13.92 17.14 -45.96
CA TYR A 655 -12.61 17.21 -46.61
C TYR A 655 -12.33 16.00 -47.51
N CYS A 656 -12.39 14.78 -46.98
CA CYS A 656 -11.96 13.59 -47.72
C CYS A 656 -12.75 12.34 -47.32
N ALA A 657 -13.59 11.82 -48.21
CA ALA A 657 -14.45 10.65 -47.95
C ALA A 657 -13.69 9.40 -47.47
N TRP A 658 -12.41 9.25 -47.82
CA TRP A 658 -11.56 8.17 -47.31
C TRP A 658 -11.36 8.20 -45.79
N MET A 659 -11.56 9.35 -45.14
CA MET A 659 -11.55 9.46 -43.68
C MET A 659 -12.81 8.85 -43.02
N LEU A 660 -13.83 8.45 -43.79
CA LEU A 660 -14.95 7.64 -43.30
C LEU A 660 -14.59 6.16 -43.11
N VAL A 661 -13.51 5.68 -43.74
CA VAL A 661 -13.07 4.27 -43.64
C VAL A 661 -12.83 3.84 -42.17
N PRO A 662 -12.07 4.56 -41.33
CA PRO A 662 -11.95 4.22 -39.92
C PRO A 662 -13.28 4.25 -39.15
N ALA A 663 -14.27 5.04 -39.59
CA ALA A 663 -15.58 5.10 -38.95
C ALA A 663 -16.38 3.78 -39.08
N ALA A 664 -16.05 2.92 -40.05
CA ALA A 664 -16.64 1.59 -40.18
C ALA A 664 -16.39 0.69 -38.96
N SER A 665 -15.37 0.98 -38.14
CA SER A 665 -15.08 0.24 -36.91
C SER A 665 -15.95 0.63 -35.70
N ILE A 666 -16.99 1.45 -35.87
CA ILE A 666 -17.85 1.91 -34.77
C ILE A 666 -18.70 0.80 -34.13
N LEU A 667 -19.05 -0.25 -34.89
CA LEU A 667 -19.99 -1.28 -34.39
C LEU A 667 -19.49 -1.99 -33.11
N PRO A 668 -18.23 -2.46 -33.02
CA PRO A 668 -17.68 -2.98 -31.76
C PRO A 668 -17.70 -1.98 -30.59
N ALA A 669 -17.62 -0.67 -30.85
CA ALA A 669 -17.57 0.34 -29.79
C ALA A 669 -18.84 0.36 -28.92
N PHE A 670 -20.02 0.13 -29.52
CA PHE A 670 -21.27 0.03 -28.76
C PHE A 670 -21.29 -1.18 -27.82
N GLY A 671 -20.63 -2.29 -28.19
CA GLY A 671 -20.47 -3.45 -27.31
C GLY A 671 -19.61 -3.10 -26.08
N LEU A 672 -18.49 -2.43 -26.31
CA LEU A 672 -17.56 -2.02 -25.25
C LEU A 672 -18.18 -1.00 -24.30
N GLU A 673 -18.91 -0.02 -24.84
CA GLU A 673 -19.65 0.94 -24.02
C GLU A 673 -20.69 0.23 -23.14
N LYS A 674 -21.47 -0.69 -23.72
CA LYS A 674 -22.46 -1.49 -23.00
C LYS A 674 -21.84 -2.33 -21.89
N ASP A 675 -20.67 -2.90 -22.12
CA ASP A 675 -19.91 -3.66 -21.12
C ASP A 675 -19.48 -2.76 -19.96
N PHE A 676 -18.98 -1.54 -20.25
CA PHE A 676 -18.67 -0.55 -19.21
C PHE A 676 -19.91 -0.20 -18.39
N ARG A 677 -21.02 0.14 -19.07
CA ARG A 677 -22.29 0.52 -18.44
C ARG A 677 -22.83 -0.56 -17.49
N ARG A 678 -22.61 -1.83 -17.84
CA ARG A 678 -23.03 -3.00 -17.05
C ARG A 678 -22.04 -3.40 -15.95
N GLY A 679 -20.90 -2.71 -15.84
CA GLY A 679 -19.82 -3.05 -14.90
C GLY A 679 -19.03 -4.30 -15.28
N GLN A 680 -19.08 -4.75 -16.53
CA GLN A 680 -18.35 -5.92 -17.03
C GLN A 680 -16.93 -5.53 -17.49
N LEU A 681 -16.11 -5.06 -16.55
CA LEU A 681 -14.83 -4.40 -16.85
C LEU A 681 -13.64 -5.35 -17.07
N THR A 682 -13.77 -6.64 -16.74
CA THR A 682 -12.65 -7.60 -16.71
C THR A 682 -11.87 -7.68 -18.02
N HIS A 683 -12.57 -7.77 -19.15
CA HIS A 683 -11.98 -7.91 -20.48
C HIS A 683 -12.06 -6.64 -21.33
N LEU A 684 -12.55 -5.55 -20.73
CA LEU A 684 -12.82 -4.31 -21.44
C LEU A 684 -11.54 -3.69 -22.01
N PRO A 685 -10.41 -3.58 -21.29
CA PRO A 685 -9.17 -3.02 -21.84
C PRO A 685 -8.68 -3.76 -23.09
N GLN A 686 -8.72 -5.09 -23.08
CA GLN A 686 -8.33 -5.90 -24.24
C GLN A 686 -9.31 -5.73 -25.42
N GLY A 687 -10.61 -5.56 -25.13
CA GLY A 687 -11.61 -5.22 -26.13
C GLY A 687 -11.35 -3.88 -26.80
N VAL A 688 -11.06 -2.84 -26.02
CA VAL A 688 -10.71 -1.50 -26.52
C VAL A 688 -9.39 -1.54 -27.31
N ALA A 689 -8.39 -2.32 -26.87
CA ALA A 689 -7.13 -2.47 -27.60
C ALA A 689 -7.28 -3.16 -28.98
N ARG A 690 -8.21 -4.12 -29.11
CA ARG A 690 -8.56 -4.70 -30.42
C ARG A 690 -9.25 -3.68 -31.32
N LEU A 691 -10.15 -2.86 -30.75
CA LEU A 691 -10.76 -1.76 -31.49
C LEU A 691 -9.71 -0.74 -31.93
N ASN A 692 -8.74 -0.39 -31.06
CA ASN A 692 -7.63 0.50 -31.39
C ASN A 692 -6.83 0.00 -32.59
N LEU A 693 -6.52 -1.31 -32.63
CA LEU A 693 -5.84 -1.93 -33.76
C LEU A 693 -6.64 -1.79 -35.06
N LEU A 694 -7.93 -2.16 -35.02
CA LEU A 694 -8.80 -2.07 -36.19
C LEU A 694 -8.96 -0.62 -36.68
N LEU A 695 -9.24 0.30 -35.76
CA LEU A 695 -9.38 1.73 -36.01
C LEU A 695 -8.10 2.29 -36.63
N GLY A 696 -6.93 1.99 -36.06
CA GLY A 696 -5.63 2.47 -36.53
C GLY A 696 -5.23 1.91 -37.89
N LEU A 697 -5.52 0.64 -38.16
CA LEU A 697 -5.30 0.03 -39.48
C LEU A 697 -6.18 0.67 -40.55
N LEU A 698 -7.47 0.82 -40.28
CA LEU A 698 -8.42 1.46 -41.19
C LEU A 698 -8.11 2.96 -41.36
N TYR A 699 -7.65 3.63 -40.31
CA TYR A 699 -7.24 5.03 -40.38
C TYR A 699 -6.02 5.21 -41.28
N THR A 700 -4.98 4.39 -41.06
CA THR A 700 -3.78 4.40 -41.90
C THR A 700 -4.12 4.06 -43.35
N LEU A 701 -5.01 3.09 -43.59
CA LEU A 701 -5.48 2.76 -44.94
C LEU A 701 -6.25 3.91 -45.59
N GLY A 702 -7.20 4.52 -44.88
CA GLY A 702 -7.96 5.67 -45.38
C GLY A 702 -7.02 6.83 -45.73
N LEU A 703 -5.99 7.07 -44.92
CA LEU A 703 -4.99 8.10 -45.18
C LEU A 703 -4.10 7.74 -46.39
N CYS A 704 -3.71 6.48 -46.53
CA CYS A 704 -3.01 5.94 -47.69
C CYS A 704 -3.80 6.09 -49.01
N LEU A 705 -5.13 6.04 -48.96
CA LEU A 705 -6.00 6.16 -50.14
C LEU A 705 -6.42 7.61 -50.43
N ALA A 706 -6.40 8.47 -49.41
CA ALA A 706 -6.70 9.89 -49.56
C ALA A 706 -5.72 10.60 -50.50
N ASP A 707 -6.25 11.52 -51.30
CA ASP A 707 -5.43 12.48 -52.03
C ASP A 707 -4.86 13.51 -51.04
N ALA A 708 -3.55 13.73 -51.08
CA ALA A 708 -2.85 14.64 -50.18
C ALA A 708 -3.40 16.07 -50.25
N GLN A 709 -3.91 16.50 -51.40
CA GLN A 709 -4.52 17.82 -51.57
C GLN A 709 -5.91 17.94 -50.95
N SER A 710 -6.59 16.83 -50.68
CA SER A 710 -7.91 16.82 -50.03
C SER A 710 -7.83 16.79 -48.51
N LEU A 711 -6.67 16.44 -47.97
CA LEU A 711 -6.47 16.32 -46.53
C LEU A 711 -6.31 17.69 -45.85
N PRO A 712 -6.81 17.85 -44.61
CA PRO A 712 -6.55 19.05 -43.83
C PRO A 712 -5.04 19.27 -43.66
N SER A 713 -4.52 20.33 -44.27
CA SER A 713 -3.20 20.90 -43.97
C SER A 713 -3.39 22.05 -42.97
N MET A 714 -2.43 22.26 -42.06
CA MET A 714 -2.53 23.39 -41.11
C MET A 714 -2.65 24.75 -41.81
N THR A 715 -2.18 24.88 -43.05
CA THR A 715 -2.35 26.08 -43.89
C THR A 715 -3.81 26.34 -44.29
N ARG A 716 -4.69 25.33 -44.36
CA ARG A 716 -6.13 25.49 -44.66
C ARG A 716 -7.01 25.59 -43.40
N LEU A 717 -6.59 24.98 -42.29
CA LEU A 717 -7.31 25.05 -41.01
C LEU A 717 -7.26 26.45 -40.38
N GLY A 718 -6.23 27.25 -40.68
CA GLY A 718 -6.13 28.65 -40.21
C GLY A 718 -7.02 29.65 -40.94
N SER A 719 -7.67 29.28 -42.05
CA SER A 719 -8.54 30.18 -42.83
C SER A 719 -10.04 29.96 -42.58
N SER A 720 -10.40 29.11 -41.62
CA SER A 720 -11.80 28.75 -41.31
C SER A 720 -12.12 28.73 -39.80
N LEU A 721 -11.25 29.34 -38.98
CA LEU A 721 -11.50 29.65 -37.57
C LEU A 721 -11.65 31.16 -37.37
#